data_AF-M0B816-F1
#
_entry.id   AF-M0B816-F1
#
_cell.length_a   1.000
_cell.length_b   1.000
_cell.length_c   1.000
_cell.angle_alpha   90.00
_cell.angle_beta   90.00
_cell.angle_gamma   90.00
#
_symmetry.space_group_name_H-M   'P 1'
#
loop_
_entity.id
_entity.type
_entity.pdbx_description
1 polymer ?
#
loop_
_entity_poly.entity_id
_entity_poly.type
_entity_poly.pdbx_seq_one_letter_code
_entity_poly.pdbx_strand_id
1 'polypeptide(L)'
;MGETVIPLVIPKGTLVPLAVGGESNLLLIIALIIALGVSAQVLADRYRVPSVLFLILAGVAVGPEGIGLVSRESFGPALSTIVGLSVAIIVFEGAFHLTVEKLREAPAAALRLVTVGATIAFLGTTVVVHFLLGVEWAIAALIGSLLVATGPTVVTPILSVVPVHNRVAAALEIEGIVNDVTAAILAVVIFKLLASQEANPSDYISEFAMRLGVGLLVGIVVAGVLWYLLTQVHLATGGTPQNARLMTLAGAIVAFGIADTIASEAGVAAVATAGILLGNTDLPYKETIESFKGDVTLVVLSFIFIALAALIDFETLLTLGLKGLAVVVIIALVVRPLLVFLSTRGEQFTRNERVFMSLVGPRGIIPASVATLFAIQLQTTEPPSNPEGANALVGTVFLVILVTVVFEGGFARQIAERLRVIPMRILIVGGGQVGRALAERLEEREENVIVLENDEPIAEQARADGFSVREGDGTDTTALRNAGADNAKTVAAVTGDDDTNLLIAQLAKSKFDVETVIARVNDPDNADAFEELGVKTVSSTMATAWGIDNMIERPALSNWMTELGRSGDVQEIEVTAEKLVGRTIADIDAEIPNEVLIALVDRGGESTVPRGDFELEYGDRITILGQTEAVDEAIDRVHPHV
;
A
#
# COMPACT_ATOMS: atom_id res chain seq x y z
N MET A 1 72.85 -26.52 -6.74
CA MET A 1 72.48 -27.91 -7.07
C MET A 1 71.57 -28.42 -5.98
N GLY A 2 70.37 -28.85 -6.35
CA GLY A 2 69.39 -29.41 -5.42
C GLY A 2 67.96 -29.10 -5.83
N GLU A 3 67.57 -29.48 -7.06
CA GLU A 3 66.17 -29.60 -7.44
C GLU A 3 65.51 -30.72 -6.62
N THR A 4 64.27 -30.51 -6.18
CA THR A 4 63.38 -31.63 -5.86
C THR A 4 61.95 -31.25 -6.22
N VAL A 5 61.33 -32.12 -7.00
CA VAL A 5 60.07 -31.98 -7.73
C VAL A 5 58.88 -32.40 -6.85
N ILE A 6 57.89 -31.49 -6.72
CA ILE A 6 56.40 -31.58 -6.66
C ILE A 6 55.73 -32.80 -5.94
N PRO A 7 54.60 -32.58 -5.21
CA PRO A 7 53.33 -32.85 -5.87
C PRO A 7 52.27 -31.75 -5.67
N LEU A 8 51.59 -31.47 -6.79
CA LEU A 8 50.48 -30.56 -6.96
C LEU A 8 49.26 -31.17 -6.26
N VAL A 9 48.86 -30.57 -5.14
CA VAL A 9 47.55 -30.83 -4.53
C VAL A 9 46.65 -29.69 -5.01
N ILE A 10 45.70 -30.01 -5.90
CA ILE A 10 44.60 -29.11 -6.24
C ILE A 10 43.44 -29.44 -5.29
N PRO A 11 43.00 -28.51 -4.41
CA PRO A 11 41.68 -28.59 -3.82
C PRO A 11 40.70 -27.71 -4.60
N LYS A 12 39.58 -28.34 -4.93
CA LYS A 12 38.31 -27.85 -5.49
C LYS A 12 38.03 -26.35 -5.32
N GLY A 13 37.69 -25.70 -6.43
CA GLY A 13 36.76 -24.56 -6.44
C GLY A 13 37.37 -23.18 -6.21
N THR A 14 38.52 -22.87 -6.77
CA THR A 14 39.02 -21.48 -6.85
C THR A 14 38.19 -20.69 -7.85
N LEU A 15 37.17 -19.97 -7.37
CA LEU A 15 36.81 -18.71 -7.99
C LEU A 15 38.02 -17.79 -7.80
N VAL A 16 38.58 -17.31 -8.91
CA VAL A 16 39.60 -16.27 -8.90
C VAL A 16 39.00 -15.10 -8.14
N PRO A 17 39.54 -14.67 -6.98
CA PRO A 17 39.14 -13.40 -6.42
C PRO A 17 39.51 -12.36 -7.47
N LEU A 18 38.57 -11.51 -7.86
CA LEU A 18 38.82 -10.32 -8.66
C LEU A 18 39.72 -9.36 -7.87
N ALA A 19 40.99 -9.74 -7.74
CA ALA A 19 42.04 -8.94 -7.14
C ALA A 19 42.64 -8.05 -8.23
N VAL A 20 41.90 -7.01 -8.64
CA VAL A 20 42.43 -5.89 -9.43
C VAL A 20 41.75 -4.60 -8.99
N GLY A 21 42.38 -3.84 -8.09
CA GLY A 21 42.09 -2.42 -7.81
C GLY A 21 40.77 -2.11 -7.09
N GLY A 22 40.86 -1.47 -5.91
CA GLY A 22 39.70 -1.11 -5.07
C GLY A 22 38.62 -0.26 -5.74
N GLU A 23 38.95 0.51 -6.78
CA GLU A 23 37.96 1.31 -7.55
C GLU A 23 37.29 0.50 -8.69
N SER A 24 38.06 -0.36 -9.38
CA SER A 24 37.55 -1.23 -10.46
C SER A 24 36.51 -2.23 -9.94
N ASN A 25 36.68 -2.68 -8.69
CA ASN A 25 35.78 -3.63 -8.05
C ASN A 25 34.45 -2.98 -7.62
N LEU A 26 34.48 -1.74 -7.13
CA LEU A 26 33.26 -1.02 -6.73
C LEU A 26 32.33 -0.76 -7.92
N LEU A 27 32.89 -0.38 -9.08
CA LEU A 27 32.11 -0.19 -10.31
C LEU A 27 31.40 -1.49 -10.72
N LEU A 28 32.12 -2.62 -10.70
CA LEU A 28 31.55 -3.92 -11.03
C LEU A 28 30.47 -4.36 -10.04
N ILE A 29 30.65 -4.08 -8.74
CA ILE A 29 29.66 -4.36 -7.71
C ILE A 29 28.40 -3.52 -7.93
N ILE A 30 28.54 -2.22 -8.18
CA ILE A 30 27.38 -1.34 -8.48
C ILE A 30 26.66 -1.82 -9.74
N ALA A 31 27.39 -2.15 -10.80
CA ALA A 31 26.80 -2.66 -12.04
C ALA A 31 26.06 -4.00 -11.82
N LEU A 32 26.64 -4.90 -11.02
CA LEU A 32 26.01 -6.17 -10.64
C LEU A 32 24.72 -5.94 -9.85
N ILE A 33 24.74 -5.04 -8.88
CA ILE A 33 23.58 -4.69 -8.06
C ILE A 33 22.44 -4.14 -8.92
N ILE A 34 22.74 -3.24 -9.86
CA ILE A 34 21.74 -2.70 -10.79
C ILE A 34 21.18 -3.81 -11.70
N ALA A 35 22.05 -4.66 -12.26
CA ALA A 35 21.62 -5.78 -13.12
C ALA A 35 20.72 -6.77 -12.37
N LEU A 36 21.06 -7.11 -11.13
CA LEU A 36 20.24 -7.95 -10.26
C LEU A 36 18.93 -7.25 -9.88
N GLY A 37 18.95 -5.95 -9.62
CA GLY A 37 17.76 -5.15 -9.34
C GLY A 37 16.74 -5.18 -10.47
N VAL A 38 17.19 -4.91 -11.70
CA VAL A 38 16.33 -5.00 -12.90
C VAL A 38 15.83 -6.42 -13.11
N SER A 39 16.70 -7.44 -12.92
CA SER A 39 16.31 -8.84 -13.02
C SER A 39 15.25 -9.22 -11.99
N ALA A 40 15.40 -8.75 -10.75
CA ALA A 40 14.45 -8.95 -9.66
C ALA A 40 13.09 -8.31 -9.97
N GLN A 41 13.08 -7.12 -10.58
CA GLN A 41 11.85 -6.47 -11.02
C GLN A 41 11.12 -7.28 -12.10
N VAL A 42 11.85 -7.76 -13.11
CA VAL A 42 11.26 -8.58 -14.19
C VAL A 42 10.67 -9.88 -13.62
N LEU A 43 11.32 -10.50 -12.62
CA LEU A 43 10.80 -11.67 -11.94
C LEU A 43 9.55 -11.33 -11.12
N ALA A 44 9.56 -10.21 -10.41
CA ALA A 44 8.42 -9.71 -9.64
C ALA A 44 7.17 -9.54 -10.51
N ASP A 45 7.31 -8.87 -11.65
CA ASP A 45 6.21 -8.64 -12.59
C ASP A 45 5.70 -9.97 -13.18
N ARG A 46 6.63 -10.89 -13.51
CA ARG A 46 6.29 -12.21 -14.05
C ARG A 46 5.53 -13.08 -13.06
N TYR A 47 5.92 -13.07 -11.79
CA TYR A 47 5.32 -13.92 -10.76
C TYR A 47 4.22 -13.23 -9.95
N ARG A 48 3.97 -11.93 -10.18
CA ARG A 48 3.03 -11.10 -9.41
C ARG A 48 3.33 -11.15 -7.91
N VAL A 49 4.61 -11.03 -7.55
CA VAL A 49 5.13 -11.00 -6.17
C VAL A 49 5.96 -9.73 -6.00
N PRO A 50 5.92 -9.03 -4.85
CA PRO A 50 6.68 -7.79 -4.65
C PRO A 50 8.18 -7.94 -4.91
N SER A 51 8.78 -6.95 -5.60
CA SER A 51 10.20 -6.98 -5.99
C SER A 51 11.17 -7.02 -4.82
N VAL A 52 10.77 -6.47 -3.67
CA VAL A 52 11.57 -6.47 -2.43
C VAL A 52 11.99 -7.88 -2.02
N LEU A 53 11.13 -8.89 -2.20
CA LEU A 53 11.48 -10.28 -1.88
C LEU A 53 12.68 -10.76 -2.72
N PHE A 54 12.65 -10.51 -4.03
CA PHE A 54 13.74 -10.89 -4.92
C PHE A 54 15.01 -10.08 -4.66
N LEU A 55 14.89 -8.80 -4.31
CA LEU A 55 16.03 -7.95 -3.96
C LEU A 55 16.75 -8.45 -2.70
N ILE A 56 16.01 -8.84 -1.65
CA ILE A 56 16.59 -9.42 -0.43
C ILE A 56 17.27 -10.76 -0.74
N LEU A 57 16.60 -11.65 -1.48
CA LEU A 57 17.18 -12.94 -1.87
C LEU A 57 18.46 -12.76 -2.70
N ALA A 58 18.47 -11.80 -3.62
CA ALA A 58 19.65 -11.46 -4.41
C ALA A 58 20.78 -10.94 -3.52
N GLY A 59 20.50 -10.03 -2.58
CA GLY A 59 21.48 -9.50 -1.63
C GLY A 59 22.09 -10.55 -0.72
N VAL A 60 21.27 -11.45 -0.16
CA VAL A 60 21.77 -12.60 0.62
C VAL A 60 22.64 -13.52 -0.25
N ALA A 61 22.25 -13.76 -1.50
CA ALA A 61 23.00 -14.61 -2.42
C ALA A 61 24.36 -14.01 -2.83
N VAL A 62 24.47 -12.70 -3.04
CA VAL A 62 25.75 -12.05 -3.39
C VAL A 62 26.58 -11.65 -2.18
N GLY A 63 25.97 -11.62 -0.99
CA GLY A 63 26.61 -11.31 0.28
C GLY A 63 27.63 -12.37 0.73
N PRO A 64 28.32 -12.14 1.87
CA PRO A 64 29.36 -13.02 2.41
C PRO A 64 28.93 -14.47 2.60
N GLU A 65 27.64 -14.67 2.89
CA GLU A 65 27.03 -15.94 3.25
C GLU A 65 26.60 -16.76 2.02
N GLY A 66 26.56 -16.11 0.86
CA GLY A 66 26.35 -16.75 -0.44
C GLY A 66 27.64 -16.84 -1.23
N ILE A 67 27.78 -16.00 -2.26
CA ILE A 67 28.93 -16.00 -3.18
C ILE A 67 30.09 -15.14 -2.64
N GLY A 68 29.81 -14.19 -1.73
CA GLY A 68 30.83 -13.32 -1.12
C GLY A 68 31.37 -12.23 -2.05
N LEU A 69 30.59 -11.80 -3.04
CA LEU A 69 30.99 -10.72 -3.96
C LEU A 69 30.78 -9.34 -3.36
N VAL A 70 29.77 -9.19 -2.51
CA VAL A 70 29.40 -7.93 -1.86
C VAL A 70 29.64 -8.09 -0.37
N SER A 71 30.42 -7.18 0.21
CA SER A 71 30.73 -7.20 1.65
C SER A 71 30.70 -5.79 2.22
N ARG A 72 30.74 -5.67 3.55
CA ARG A 72 30.83 -4.38 4.24
C ARG A 72 32.09 -3.60 3.84
N GLU A 73 33.19 -4.32 3.60
CA GLU A 73 34.47 -3.73 3.15
C GLU A 73 34.41 -3.21 1.71
N SER A 74 33.54 -3.79 0.87
CA SER A 74 33.37 -3.38 -0.52
C SER A 74 32.91 -1.92 -0.65
N PHE A 75 32.12 -1.43 0.31
CA PHE A 75 31.59 -0.06 0.31
C PHE A 75 32.30 0.88 1.29
N GLY A 76 32.89 0.34 2.36
CA GLY A 76 33.60 1.12 3.37
C GLY A 76 32.75 2.26 3.96
N PRO A 77 33.34 3.44 4.24
CA PRO A 77 32.62 4.59 4.78
C PRO A 77 31.57 5.18 3.82
N ALA A 78 31.66 4.89 2.52
CA ALA A 78 30.74 5.45 1.54
C ALA A 78 29.31 4.91 1.70
N LEU A 79 29.14 3.73 2.32
CA LEU A 79 27.84 3.09 2.47
C LEU A 79 26.84 3.97 3.23
N SER A 80 27.27 4.62 4.33
CA SER A 80 26.39 5.50 5.10
C SER A 80 25.89 6.68 4.29
N THR A 81 26.77 7.31 3.50
CA THR A 81 26.41 8.44 2.64
C THR A 81 25.48 8.00 1.51
N ILE A 82 25.76 6.86 0.87
CA ILE A 82 24.90 6.33 -0.20
C ILE A 82 23.52 6.01 0.36
N VAL A 83 23.45 5.37 1.53
CA VAL A 83 22.18 5.03 2.17
C VAL A 83 21.41 6.29 2.59
N GLY A 84 22.07 7.31 3.17
CA GLY A 84 21.41 8.58 3.51
C GLY A 84 20.82 9.30 2.29
N LEU A 85 21.58 9.40 1.19
CA LEU A 85 21.09 9.94 -0.09
C LEU A 85 19.92 9.14 -0.64
N SER A 86 19.99 7.83 -0.51
CA SER A 86 18.95 6.93 -0.99
C SER A 86 17.65 7.07 -0.18
N VAL A 87 17.75 7.17 1.15
CA VAL A 87 16.63 7.47 2.04
C VAL A 87 15.99 8.82 1.68
N ALA A 88 16.79 9.83 1.36
CA ALA A 88 16.25 11.12 0.88
C ALA A 88 15.40 10.94 -0.38
N ILE A 89 15.88 10.22 -1.39
CA ILE A 89 15.12 10.01 -2.63
C ILE A 89 13.80 9.28 -2.35
N ILE A 90 13.86 8.20 -1.58
CA ILE A 90 12.69 7.34 -1.31
C ILE A 90 11.65 8.05 -0.44
N VAL A 91 12.07 8.71 0.64
CA VAL A 91 11.15 9.43 1.54
C VAL A 91 10.52 10.60 0.80
N PHE A 92 11.29 11.29 -0.05
CA PHE A 92 10.73 12.32 -0.91
C PHE A 92 9.64 11.74 -1.82
N GLU A 93 9.84 10.55 -2.37
CA GLU A 93 8.85 9.84 -3.21
C GLU A 93 7.56 9.51 -2.53
N GLY A 94 7.64 8.79 -1.41
CA GLY A 94 6.45 8.49 -0.63
C GLY A 94 5.70 9.77 -0.28
N ALA A 95 6.42 10.78 0.21
CA ALA A 95 5.84 12.06 0.62
C ALA A 95 5.18 12.85 -0.52
N PHE A 96 5.72 12.80 -1.74
CA PHE A 96 5.19 13.55 -2.88
C PHE A 96 3.88 12.97 -3.43
N HIS A 97 3.64 11.67 -3.26
CA HIS A 97 2.39 11.01 -3.69
C HIS A 97 1.23 11.18 -2.68
N LEU A 98 1.52 11.63 -1.46
CA LEU A 98 0.50 11.93 -0.46
C LEU A 98 -0.23 13.22 -0.81
N THR A 99 -1.45 13.11 -1.34
CA THR A 99 -2.30 14.29 -1.59
C THR A 99 -3.04 14.73 -0.32
N VAL A 100 -3.33 16.02 -0.20
CA VAL A 100 -4.04 16.63 0.93
C VAL A 100 -5.51 16.21 0.89
N GLU A 101 -6.11 15.96 -0.28
CA GLU A 101 -7.44 15.32 -0.34
C GLU A 101 -7.39 13.94 0.32
N LYS A 102 -6.46 13.07 -0.08
CA LYS A 102 -6.26 11.74 0.53
C LYS A 102 -5.94 11.83 2.02
N LEU A 103 -5.24 12.88 2.47
CA LEU A 103 -4.91 13.10 3.89
C LEU A 103 -6.07 13.67 4.71
N ARG A 104 -6.97 14.43 4.09
CA ARG A 104 -8.19 14.97 4.72
C ARG A 104 -9.31 13.95 4.75
N GLU A 105 -9.41 13.14 3.70
CA GLU A 105 -10.25 11.96 3.61
C GLU A 105 -9.69 10.81 4.45
N ALA A 106 -8.39 10.86 4.78
CA ALA A 106 -7.79 9.86 5.65
C ALA A 106 -8.52 9.85 7.00
N PRO A 107 -9.03 8.69 7.41
CA PRO A 107 -9.81 8.57 8.63
C PRO A 107 -8.99 9.04 9.83
N ALA A 108 -9.62 9.65 10.84
CA ALA A 108 -8.98 10.02 12.11
C ALA A 108 -8.20 8.85 12.77
N ALA A 109 -8.49 7.61 12.36
CA ALA A 109 -7.69 6.43 12.64
C ALA A 109 -6.24 6.46 12.11
N ALA A 110 -5.95 7.03 10.92
CA ALA A 110 -4.60 7.14 10.38
C ALA A 110 -3.69 8.01 11.27
N LEU A 111 -4.18 9.15 11.75
CA LEU A 111 -3.45 9.97 12.72
C LEU A 111 -3.23 9.24 14.06
N ARG A 112 -4.20 8.44 14.51
CA ARG A 112 -4.07 7.62 15.72
C ARG A 112 -3.05 6.50 15.54
N LEU A 113 -2.94 5.89 14.36
CA LEU A 113 -1.92 4.88 14.05
C LEU A 113 -0.50 5.46 14.19
N VAL A 114 -0.29 6.67 13.67
CA VAL A 114 1.00 7.36 13.71
C VAL A 114 1.35 7.90 15.11
N THR A 115 0.36 8.10 15.99
CA THR A 115 0.60 8.67 17.33
C THR A 115 0.48 7.62 18.44
N VAL A 116 -0.74 7.17 18.72
CA VAL A 116 -1.04 6.15 19.72
C VAL A 116 -0.46 4.81 19.29
N GLY A 117 -0.63 4.44 18.02
CA GLY A 117 -0.08 3.21 17.46
C GLY A 117 1.44 3.17 17.53
N ALA A 118 2.12 4.25 17.16
CA ALA A 118 3.57 4.39 17.30
C ALA A 118 4.05 4.27 18.75
N THR A 119 3.31 4.86 19.71
CA THR A 119 3.63 4.74 21.14
C THR A 119 3.49 3.29 21.63
N ILE A 120 2.43 2.59 21.21
CA ILE A 120 2.21 1.17 21.54
C ILE A 120 3.31 0.31 20.89
N ALA A 121 3.66 0.59 19.63
CA ALA A 121 4.74 -0.10 18.93
C ALA A 121 6.07 0.07 19.68
N PHE A 122 6.41 1.30 20.06
CA PHE A 122 7.64 1.63 20.77
C PHE A 122 7.72 0.90 22.12
N LEU A 123 6.72 1.09 22.99
CA LEU A 123 6.71 0.51 24.33
C LEU A 123 6.60 -1.01 24.28
N GLY A 124 5.69 -1.53 23.44
CA GLY A 124 5.48 -2.96 23.27
C GLY A 124 6.74 -3.67 22.77
N THR A 125 7.39 -3.12 21.74
CA THR A 125 8.63 -3.69 21.20
C THR A 125 9.77 -3.61 22.21
N THR A 126 9.92 -2.48 22.91
CA THR A 126 10.93 -2.30 23.96
C THR A 126 10.79 -3.36 25.06
N VAL A 127 9.57 -3.57 25.54
CA VAL A 127 9.26 -4.58 26.58
C VAL A 127 9.58 -5.99 26.07
N VAL A 128 9.11 -6.34 24.87
CA VAL A 128 9.33 -7.67 24.29
C VAL A 128 10.82 -7.96 24.12
N VAL A 129 11.58 -7.00 23.59
CA VAL A 129 13.03 -7.11 23.37
C VAL A 129 13.78 -7.25 24.69
N HIS A 130 13.48 -6.41 25.69
CA HIS A 130 14.11 -6.47 27.00
C HIS A 130 13.93 -7.83 27.66
N PHE A 131 12.69 -8.33 27.74
CA PHE A 131 12.40 -9.57 28.47
C PHE A 131 12.79 -10.84 27.72
N LEU A 132 12.70 -10.86 26.38
CA LEU A 132 13.07 -12.06 25.62
C LEU A 132 14.57 -12.16 25.37
N LEU A 133 15.24 -11.05 25.04
CA LEU A 133 16.67 -11.06 24.71
C LEU A 133 17.56 -10.76 25.93
N GLY A 134 17.01 -10.21 27.01
CA GLY A 134 17.77 -9.90 28.23
C GLY A 134 18.70 -8.70 28.09
N VAL A 135 18.50 -7.86 27.08
CA VAL A 135 19.29 -6.63 26.85
C VAL A 135 18.84 -5.49 27.76
N GLU A 136 19.72 -4.53 28.04
CA GLU A 136 19.39 -3.37 28.87
C GLU A 136 18.23 -2.54 28.29
N TRP A 137 17.46 -1.88 29.17
CA TRP A 137 16.30 -1.07 28.79
C TRP A 137 16.61 -0.03 27.72
N ALA A 138 17.80 0.55 27.76
CA ALA A 138 18.18 1.60 26.83
C ALA A 138 18.48 1.06 25.42
N ILE A 139 19.14 -0.11 25.31
CA ILE A 139 19.31 -0.82 24.03
C ILE A 139 17.97 -1.36 23.52
N ALA A 140 17.12 -1.89 24.42
CA ALA A 140 15.77 -2.33 24.07
C ALA A 140 14.91 -1.17 23.54
N ALA A 141 15.01 0.01 24.15
CA ALA A 141 14.33 1.22 23.70
C ALA A 141 14.87 1.71 22.37
N LEU A 142 16.18 1.61 22.14
CA LEU A 142 16.77 1.93 20.84
C LEU A 142 16.22 1.00 19.75
N ILE A 143 16.23 -0.33 19.97
CA ILE A 143 15.62 -1.31 19.06
C ILE A 143 14.13 -1.00 18.86
N GLY A 144 13.41 -0.76 19.96
CA GLY A 144 11.98 -0.44 19.94
C GLY A 144 11.65 0.79 19.11
N SER A 145 12.47 1.85 19.21
CA SER A 145 12.28 3.08 18.44
C SER A 145 12.50 2.90 16.95
N LEU A 146 13.53 2.15 16.56
CA LEU A 146 13.80 1.82 15.15
C LEU A 146 12.67 0.96 14.58
N LEU A 147 12.18 -0.01 15.34
CA LEU A 147 11.10 -0.89 14.92
C LEU A 147 9.70 -0.28 15.05
N VAL A 148 9.56 1.02 15.34
CA VAL A 148 8.29 1.73 15.12
C VAL A 148 8.02 1.91 13.63
N ALA A 149 9.07 2.15 12.85
CA ALA A 149 9.02 2.46 11.42
C ALA A 149 8.38 1.32 10.60
N THR A 150 7.47 1.67 9.70
CA THR A 150 6.81 0.74 8.75
C THR A 150 6.98 1.28 7.34
N GLY A 151 8.20 1.29 6.82
CA GLY A 151 8.52 2.19 5.71
C GLY A 151 7.79 1.92 4.39
N PRO A 152 7.47 2.99 3.63
CA PRO A 152 6.86 2.89 2.30
C PRO A 152 7.74 2.09 1.32
N THR A 153 9.04 1.99 1.61
CA THR A 153 10.02 1.15 0.90
C THR A 153 9.58 -0.30 0.70
N VAL A 154 8.81 -0.87 1.62
CA VAL A 154 8.28 -2.24 1.51
C VAL A 154 6.78 -2.23 1.26
N VAL A 155 6.06 -1.34 1.95
CA VAL A 155 4.59 -1.26 1.84
C VAL A 155 4.15 -0.88 0.42
N THR A 156 4.76 0.14 -0.19
CA THR A 156 4.34 0.61 -1.53
C THR A 156 4.56 -0.46 -2.62
N PRO A 157 5.70 -1.17 -2.71
CA PRO A 157 5.83 -2.31 -3.63
C PRO A 157 4.88 -3.48 -3.36
N ILE A 158 4.40 -3.65 -2.13
CA ILE A 158 3.35 -4.63 -1.83
C ILE A 158 2.01 -4.15 -2.40
N LEU A 159 1.63 -2.90 -2.12
CA LEU A 159 0.36 -2.31 -2.56
C LEU A 159 0.28 -2.12 -4.08
N SER A 160 1.41 -2.00 -4.78
CA SER A 160 1.43 -1.95 -6.25
C SER A 160 1.04 -3.29 -6.90
N VAL A 161 1.18 -4.40 -6.18
CA VAL A 161 0.85 -5.77 -6.64
C VAL A 161 -0.45 -6.28 -6.00
N VAL A 162 -0.78 -5.80 -4.80
CA VAL A 162 -1.97 -6.20 -4.02
C VAL A 162 -2.93 -5.02 -3.94
N PRO A 163 -3.96 -4.96 -4.81
CA PRO A 163 -4.93 -3.87 -4.79
C PRO A 163 -5.81 -3.99 -3.55
N VAL A 164 -5.81 -2.95 -2.71
CA VAL A 164 -6.69 -2.84 -1.54
C VAL A 164 -7.49 -1.54 -1.63
N HIS A 165 -8.51 -1.36 -0.78
CA HIS A 165 -9.27 -0.12 -0.72
C HIS A 165 -8.37 1.09 -0.48
N ASN A 166 -8.68 2.22 -1.14
CA ASN A 166 -7.88 3.45 -1.07
C ASN A 166 -7.65 3.93 0.37
N ARG A 167 -8.66 3.79 1.25
CA ARG A 167 -8.55 4.13 2.68
C ARG A 167 -7.49 3.31 3.43
N VAL A 168 -7.35 2.02 3.09
CA VAL A 168 -6.39 1.10 3.70
C VAL A 168 -4.98 1.39 3.18
N ALA A 169 -4.84 1.54 1.86
CA ALA A 169 -3.57 1.91 1.23
C ALA A 169 -3.06 3.25 1.79
N ALA A 170 -3.90 4.28 1.80
CA ALA A 170 -3.56 5.59 2.34
C ALA A 170 -3.16 5.51 3.82
N ALA A 171 -3.88 4.75 4.65
CA ALA A 171 -3.54 4.61 6.06
C ALA A 171 -2.17 3.94 6.28
N LEU A 172 -1.85 2.89 5.52
CA LEU A 172 -0.55 2.20 5.60
C LEU A 172 0.61 3.06 5.06
N GLU A 173 0.38 3.82 3.98
CA GLU A 173 1.38 4.74 3.43
C GLU A 173 1.65 5.93 4.35
N ILE A 174 0.60 6.57 4.88
CA ILE A 174 0.72 7.66 5.87
C ILE A 174 1.43 7.15 7.12
N GLU A 175 1.02 5.98 7.61
CA GLU A 175 1.68 5.33 8.73
C GLU A 175 3.17 5.17 8.44
N GLY A 176 3.51 4.61 7.28
CA GLY A 176 4.90 4.39 6.90
C GLY A 176 5.74 5.63 6.79
N ILE A 177 5.24 6.66 6.11
CA ILE A 177 5.99 7.91 5.89
C ILE A 177 6.23 8.64 7.21
N VAL A 178 5.21 8.76 8.07
CA VAL A 178 5.38 9.50 9.32
C VAL A 178 6.11 8.69 10.38
N ASN A 179 5.86 7.38 10.48
CA ASN A 179 6.59 6.53 11.43
C ASN A 179 8.06 6.40 11.05
N ASP A 180 8.41 6.42 9.76
CA ASP A 180 9.82 6.43 9.31
C ASP A 180 10.58 7.67 9.82
N VAL A 181 9.98 8.86 9.64
CA VAL A 181 10.56 10.13 10.12
C VAL A 181 10.68 10.12 11.65
N THR A 182 9.59 9.77 12.35
CA THR A 182 9.56 9.85 13.82
C THR A 182 10.45 8.79 14.47
N ALA A 183 10.53 7.58 13.90
CA ALA A 183 11.40 6.50 14.38
C ALA A 183 12.88 6.87 14.25
N ALA A 184 13.31 7.43 13.11
CA ALA A 184 14.69 7.83 12.90
C ALA A 184 15.12 8.92 13.92
N ILE A 185 14.30 9.95 14.09
CA ILE A 185 14.56 11.02 15.08
C ILE A 185 14.56 10.46 16.50
N LEU A 186 13.55 9.65 16.85
CA LEU A 186 13.44 9.07 18.19
C LEU A 186 14.64 8.16 18.52
N ALA A 187 15.12 7.38 17.57
CA ALA A 187 16.27 6.52 17.75
C ALA A 187 17.55 7.32 18.05
N VAL A 188 17.79 8.43 17.34
CA VAL A 188 18.93 9.30 17.65
C VAL A 188 18.78 9.97 19.02
N VAL A 189 17.58 10.42 19.38
CA VAL A 189 17.32 11.02 20.70
C VAL A 189 17.65 10.02 21.81
N ILE A 190 17.18 8.78 21.68
CA ILE A 190 17.48 7.71 22.64
C ILE A 190 18.98 7.41 22.67
N PHE A 191 19.63 7.33 21.50
CA PHE A 191 21.06 7.06 21.39
C PHE A 191 21.93 8.15 22.03
N LYS A 192 21.62 9.43 21.80
CA LYS A 192 22.35 10.57 22.37
C LYS A 192 22.22 10.61 23.90
N LEU A 193 21.07 10.21 24.43
CA LEU A 193 20.82 10.20 25.87
C LEU A 193 21.39 8.96 26.55
N LEU A 194 21.53 7.85 25.82
CA LEU A 194 22.39 6.71 26.20
C LEU A 194 23.84 7.16 26.45
N ALA A 195 24.34 8.11 25.66
CA ALA A 195 25.69 8.68 25.82
C ALA A 195 25.83 9.62 27.02
N SER A 196 24.72 10.11 27.58
CA SER A 196 24.69 11.17 28.59
C SER A 196 24.42 10.59 29.98
N GLN A 197 25.26 10.87 30.98
CA GLN A 197 25.12 10.29 32.33
C GLN A 197 24.00 10.92 33.18
N GLU A 198 23.47 12.08 32.78
CA GLU A 198 22.36 12.77 33.44
C GLU A 198 21.37 13.27 32.38
N ALA A 199 20.32 12.51 32.09
CA ALA A 199 19.28 12.88 31.14
C ALA A 199 17.96 13.15 31.88
N ASN A 200 17.45 14.38 31.81
CA ASN A 200 16.10 14.67 32.30
C ASN A 200 15.07 14.29 31.22
N PRO A 201 13.84 13.89 31.61
CA PRO A 201 12.76 13.62 30.64
C PRO A 201 12.48 14.79 29.66
N SER A 202 12.74 16.03 30.09
CA SER A 202 12.63 17.23 29.24
C SER A 202 13.61 17.25 28.06
N ASP A 203 14.78 16.62 28.21
CA ASP A 203 15.85 16.64 27.21
C ASP A 203 15.50 15.74 26.02
N TYR A 204 14.73 14.67 26.26
CA TYR A 204 14.16 13.84 25.20
C TYR A 204 13.21 14.65 24.31
N ILE A 205 12.31 15.41 24.93
CA ILE A 205 11.28 16.16 24.22
C ILE A 205 11.91 17.35 23.47
N SER A 206 12.85 18.06 24.11
CA SER A 206 13.50 19.22 23.49
C SER A 206 14.37 18.84 22.30
N GLU A 207 15.16 17.76 22.40
CA GLU A 207 16.00 17.27 21.31
C GLU A 207 15.14 16.75 20.13
N PHE A 208 14.07 16.02 20.43
CA PHE A 208 13.10 15.57 19.41
C PHE A 208 12.45 16.75 18.70
N ALA A 209 11.92 17.71 19.46
CA ALA A 209 11.24 18.90 18.92
C ALA A 209 12.20 19.77 18.10
N MET A 210 13.46 19.91 18.53
CA MET A 210 14.49 20.64 17.80
C MET A 210 14.80 19.99 16.45
N ARG A 211 15.06 18.67 16.41
CA ARG A 211 15.35 17.94 15.17
C ARG A 211 14.17 17.98 14.20
N LEU A 212 12.97 17.72 14.71
CA LEU A 212 11.75 17.82 13.93
C LEU A 212 11.55 19.24 13.40
N GLY A 213 11.73 20.26 14.24
CA GLY A 213 11.59 21.67 13.87
C GLY A 213 12.60 22.13 12.80
N VAL A 214 13.86 21.72 12.90
CA VAL A 214 14.88 21.96 11.86
C VAL A 214 14.46 21.31 10.55
N GLY A 215 14.02 20.05 10.61
CA GLY A 215 13.51 19.33 9.45
C GLY A 215 12.37 20.08 8.76
N LEU A 216 11.31 20.40 9.51
CA LEU A 216 10.15 21.13 8.97
C LEU A 216 10.55 22.47 8.36
N LEU A 217 11.38 23.27 9.06
CA LEU A 217 11.79 24.58 8.58
C LEU A 217 12.57 24.47 7.26
N VAL A 218 13.59 23.62 7.21
CA VAL A 218 14.40 23.42 6.00
C VAL A 218 13.53 22.89 4.86
N GLY A 219 12.65 21.94 5.14
CA GLY A 219 11.71 21.38 4.16
C GLY A 219 10.77 22.43 3.57
N ILE A 220 10.17 23.29 4.42
CA ILE A 220 9.31 24.41 3.99
C ILE A 220 10.09 25.38 3.10
N VAL A 221 11.30 25.77 3.52
CA VAL A 221 12.14 26.70 2.76
C VAL A 221 12.51 26.12 1.39
N VAL A 222 12.96 24.88 1.34
CA VAL A 222 13.34 24.22 0.08
C VAL A 222 12.12 24.03 -0.83
N ALA A 223 10.97 23.62 -0.29
CA ALA A 223 9.73 23.53 -1.05
C ALA A 223 9.32 24.88 -1.65
N GLY A 224 9.38 25.97 -0.87
CA GLY A 224 9.06 27.31 -1.35
C GLY A 224 10.01 27.79 -2.45
N VAL A 225 11.31 27.50 -2.31
CA VAL A 225 12.32 27.81 -3.35
C VAL A 225 12.06 27.00 -4.61
N LEU A 226 11.84 25.69 -4.51
CA LEU A 226 11.56 24.84 -5.66
C LEU A 226 10.25 25.26 -6.36
N TRP A 227 9.19 25.50 -5.61
CA TRP A 227 7.92 25.98 -6.15
C TRP A 227 8.11 27.29 -6.93
N TYR A 228 8.86 28.25 -6.38
CA TYR A 228 9.18 29.51 -7.07
C TYR A 228 10.00 29.28 -8.35
N LEU A 229 11.04 28.45 -8.29
CA LEU A 229 11.88 28.13 -9.45
C LEU A 229 11.10 27.39 -10.55
N LEU A 230 10.18 26.51 -10.18
CA LEU A 230 9.39 25.73 -11.13
C LEU A 230 8.26 26.55 -11.77
N THR A 231 7.66 27.49 -11.04
CA THR A 231 6.47 28.22 -11.51
C THR A 231 6.77 29.60 -12.06
N GLN A 232 7.68 30.37 -11.44
CA GLN A 232 7.90 31.77 -11.79
C GLN A 232 9.08 31.97 -12.75
N VAL A 233 10.09 31.10 -12.67
CA VAL A 233 11.29 31.22 -13.50
C VAL A 233 11.06 30.56 -14.86
N HIS A 234 10.73 31.39 -15.85
CA HIS A 234 10.59 30.96 -17.23
C HIS A 234 11.98 30.66 -17.82
N LEU A 235 12.39 29.40 -17.81
CA LEU A 235 13.60 28.94 -18.50
C LEU A 235 13.37 29.04 -20.01
N ALA A 236 14.07 29.94 -20.68
CA ALA A 236 13.85 30.34 -22.08
C ALA A 236 14.24 29.29 -23.15
N THR A 237 14.44 28.01 -22.79
CA THR A 237 14.91 26.96 -23.69
C THR A 237 14.14 25.65 -23.50
N GLY A 238 13.96 24.88 -24.58
CA GLY A 238 13.11 23.67 -24.67
C GLY A 238 13.49 22.45 -23.82
N GLY A 239 14.26 22.63 -22.73
CA GLY A 239 14.60 21.60 -21.73
C GLY A 239 13.72 21.64 -20.47
N THR A 240 12.60 22.36 -20.49
CA THR A 240 11.77 22.68 -19.31
C THR A 240 11.34 21.45 -18.47
N PRO A 241 10.88 20.32 -19.06
CA PRO A 241 10.51 19.13 -18.28
C PRO A 241 11.71 18.40 -17.68
N GLN A 242 12.86 18.41 -18.35
CA GLN A 242 14.08 17.79 -17.82
C GLN A 242 14.65 18.59 -16.63
N ASN A 243 14.66 19.90 -16.74
CA ASN A 243 15.12 20.77 -15.67
C ASN A 243 14.22 20.64 -14.44
N ALA A 244 12.90 20.58 -14.61
CA ALA A 244 11.96 20.39 -13.52
C ALA A 244 12.23 19.09 -12.73
N ARG A 245 12.45 17.98 -13.44
CA ARG A 245 12.82 16.68 -12.85
C ARG A 245 14.12 16.76 -12.04
N LEU A 246 15.17 17.31 -12.64
CA LEU A 246 16.48 17.41 -12.01
C LEU A 246 16.47 18.38 -10.81
N MET A 247 15.76 19.50 -10.91
CA MET A 247 15.60 20.46 -9.80
C MET A 247 14.89 19.82 -8.62
N THR A 248 13.84 19.04 -8.87
CA THR A 248 13.06 18.38 -7.83
C THR A 248 13.91 17.32 -7.10
N LEU A 249 14.63 16.48 -7.85
CA LEU A 249 15.57 15.49 -7.27
C LEU A 249 16.71 16.17 -6.49
N ALA A 250 17.33 17.19 -7.08
CA ALA A 250 18.41 17.93 -6.43
C ALA A 250 17.92 18.62 -5.16
N GLY A 251 16.72 19.22 -5.17
CA GLY A 251 16.15 19.87 -4.00
C GLY A 251 15.82 18.88 -2.88
N ALA A 252 15.41 17.65 -3.18
CA ALA A 252 15.27 16.60 -2.17
C ALA A 252 16.62 16.29 -1.48
N ILE A 253 17.68 16.11 -2.26
CA ILE A 253 19.03 15.86 -1.73
C ILE A 253 19.56 17.06 -0.93
N VAL A 254 19.30 18.28 -1.41
CA VAL A 254 19.70 19.52 -0.73
C VAL A 254 18.93 19.70 0.59
N ALA A 255 17.62 19.44 0.60
CA ALA A 255 16.82 19.48 1.84
C ALA A 255 17.36 18.50 2.87
N PHE A 256 17.66 17.27 2.45
CA PHE A 256 18.28 16.27 3.32
C PHE A 256 19.62 16.76 3.87
N GLY A 257 20.56 17.12 3.00
CA GLY A 257 21.92 17.47 3.39
C GLY A 257 22.00 18.72 4.28
N ILE A 258 21.22 19.77 3.97
CA ILE A 258 21.19 20.97 4.81
C ILE A 258 20.63 20.65 6.20
N ALA A 259 19.51 19.94 6.30
CA ALA A 259 18.94 19.63 7.60
C ALA A 259 19.82 18.66 8.41
N ASP A 260 20.37 17.62 7.77
CA ASP A 260 21.20 16.60 8.41
C ASP A 260 22.53 17.16 8.94
N THR A 261 23.09 18.16 8.26
CA THR A 261 24.29 18.88 8.75
C THR A 261 24.02 19.80 9.92
N ILE A 262 22.79 20.32 10.06
CA ILE A 262 22.37 21.13 11.22
C ILE A 262 22.05 20.21 12.40
N ALA A 263 21.27 19.16 12.16
CA ALA A 263 20.92 18.17 13.16
C ALA A 263 20.71 16.79 12.50
N SER A 264 21.49 15.79 12.92
CA SER A 264 21.46 14.46 12.29
C SER A 264 20.04 13.86 12.28
N GLU A 265 19.69 13.14 11.22
CA GLU A 265 18.35 12.59 10.94
C GLU A 265 17.22 13.63 10.77
N ALA A 266 17.48 14.94 10.97
CA ALA A 266 16.51 15.97 10.59
C ALA A 266 16.33 16.05 9.06
N GLY A 267 17.29 15.52 8.29
CA GLY A 267 17.22 15.36 6.84
C GLY A 267 15.97 14.59 6.39
N VAL A 268 15.62 13.50 7.08
CA VAL A 268 14.45 12.67 6.74
C VAL A 268 13.16 13.49 6.87
N ALA A 269 13.02 14.27 7.94
CA ALA A 269 11.87 15.16 8.15
C ALA A 269 11.81 16.32 7.14
N ALA A 270 12.96 16.91 6.78
CA ALA A 270 13.02 17.99 5.79
C ALA A 270 12.54 17.53 4.41
N VAL A 271 12.99 16.35 4.01
CA VAL A 271 12.60 15.76 2.73
C VAL A 271 11.12 15.37 2.72
N ALA A 272 10.63 14.72 3.77
CA ALA A 272 9.20 14.38 3.88
C ALA A 272 8.32 15.64 3.81
N THR A 273 8.72 16.70 4.53
CA THR A 273 8.02 17.99 4.51
C THR A 273 8.04 18.62 3.11
N ALA A 274 9.20 18.64 2.45
CA ALA A 274 9.31 19.18 1.10
C ALA A 274 8.50 18.38 0.07
N GLY A 275 8.50 17.05 0.19
CA GLY A 275 7.73 16.14 -0.67
C GLY A 275 6.23 16.38 -0.54
N ILE A 276 5.70 16.38 0.69
CA ILE A 276 4.28 16.63 0.94
C ILE A 276 3.88 18.01 0.42
N LEU A 277 4.65 19.07 0.70
CA LEU A 277 4.28 20.41 0.24
C LEU A 277 4.26 20.53 -1.28
N LEU A 278 5.30 20.03 -1.96
CA LEU A 278 5.39 20.11 -3.42
C LEU A 278 4.37 19.22 -4.13
N GLY A 279 4.13 18.02 -3.63
CA GLY A 279 3.13 17.09 -4.17
C GLY A 279 1.70 17.64 -4.13
N ASN A 280 1.47 18.63 -3.26
CA ASN A 280 0.18 19.30 -3.05
C ASN A 280 0.10 20.71 -3.64
N THR A 281 1.06 21.09 -4.48
CA THR A 281 1.02 22.33 -5.25
C THR A 281 0.80 22.04 -6.73
N ASP A 282 0.16 22.98 -7.42
CA ASP A 282 0.02 22.92 -8.88
C ASP A 282 1.37 23.20 -9.54
N LEU A 283 2.11 22.13 -9.84
CA LEU A 283 3.42 22.19 -10.46
C LEU A 283 3.32 21.89 -11.96
N PRO A 284 4.04 22.65 -12.81
CA PRO A 284 4.17 22.29 -14.21
C PRO A 284 4.91 20.96 -14.35
N TYR A 285 4.45 20.11 -15.28
CA TYR A 285 5.06 18.79 -15.58
C TYR A 285 5.03 17.79 -14.42
N LYS A 286 4.06 17.88 -13.50
CA LYS A 286 3.94 17.01 -12.31
C LYS A 286 4.04 15.52 -12.65
N GLU A 287 3.27 15.03 -13.63
CA GLU A 287 3.31 13.62 -14.07
C GLU A 287 4.69 13.18 -14.57
N THR A 288 5.42 14.08 -15.25
CA THR A 288 6.78 13.81 -15.73
C THR A 288 7.79 13.78 -14.59
N ILE A 289 7.57 14.57 -13.53
CA ILE A 289 8.36 14.53 -12.30
C ILE A 289 8.12 13.21 -11.56
N GLU A 290 6.85 12.80 -11.42
CA GLU A 290 6.45 11.56 -10.74
C GLU A 290 7.03 10.33 -11.43
N SER A 291 6.87 10.20 -12.75
CA SER A 291 7.39 9.06 -13.51
C SER A 291 8.92 8.92 -13.43
N PHE A 292 9.66 10.01 -13.68
CA PHE A 292 11.13 9.97 -13.61
C PHE A 292 11.65 9.62 -12.22
N LYS A 293 10.96 10.11 -11.19
CA LYS A 293 11.32 9.83 -9.82
C LYS A 293 11.11 8.36 -9.47
N GLY A 294 10.00 7.75 -9.91
CA GLY A 294 9.77 6.32 -9.77
C GLY A 294 10.88 5.48 -10.39
N ASP A 295 11.34 5.85 -11.60
CA ASP A 295 12.46 5.18 -12.26
C ASP A 295 13.76 5.26 -11.43
N VAL A 296 14.07 6.43 -10.87
CA VAL A 296 15.24 6.62 -10.00
C VAL A 296 15.11 5.81 -8.73
N THR A 297 13.94 5.82 -8.09
CA THR A 297 13.74 5.08 -6.84
C THR A 297 13.86 3.58 -7.04
N LEU A 298 13.44 3.01 -8.16
CA LEU A 298 13.65 1.58 -8.45
C LEU A 298 15.15 1.22 -8.38
N VAL A 299 16.00 2.03 -9.00
CA VAL A 299 17.47 1.84 -8.96
C VAL A 299 17.99 1.97 -7.53
N VAL A 300 17.50 2.98 -6.80
CA VAL A 300 17.90 3.25 -5.41
C VAL A 300 17.47 2.13 -4.46
N LEU A 301 16.23 1.63 -4.57
CA LEU A 301 15.72 0.50 -3.79
C LEU A 301 16.51 -0.77 -4.08
N SER A 302 16.80 -1.03 -5.36
CA SER A 302 17.64 -2.16 -5.77
C SER A 302 18.99 -2.11 -5.09
N PHE A 303 19.62 -0.92 -5.09
CA PHE A 303 20.89 -0.74 -4.42
C PHE A 303 20.79 -0.99 -2.92
N ILE A 304 19.86 -0.32 -2.23
CA ILE A 304 19.77 -0.43 -0.78
C ILE A 304 19.42 -1.84 -0.33
N PHE A 305 18.38 -2.46 -0.90
CA PHE A 305 17.96 -3.79 -0.43
C PHE A 305 19.05 -4.83 -0.67
N ILE A 306 19.71 -4.82 -1.83
CA ILE A 306 20.79 -5.77 -2.13
C ILE A 306 22.00 -5.48 -1.23
N ALA A 307 22.40 -4.22 -1.08
CA ALA A 307 23.56 -3.84 -0.27
C ALA A 307 23.34 -4.15 1.22
N LEU A 308 22.17 -3.81 1.79
CA LEU A 308 21.86 -4.09 3.19
C LEU A 308 21.63 -5.58 3.45
N ALA A 309 20.96 -6.30 2.55
CA ALA A 309 20.79 -7.74 2.70
C ALA A 309 22.14 -8.48 2.62
N ALA A 310 23.10 -7.97 1.84
CA ALA A 310 24.46 -8.47 1.84
C ALA A 310 25.23 -8.21 3.15
N LEU A 311 24.75 -7.33 4.05
CA LEU A 311 25.34 -7.12 5.37
C LEU A 311 24.83 -8.09 6.44
N ILE A 312 23.83 -8.92 6.12
CA ILE A 312 23.26 -9.88 7.05
C ILE A 312 24.33 -10.91 7.42
N ASP A 313 24.57 -11.05 8.73
CA ASP A 313 25.45 -12.05 9.32
C ASP A 313 24.58 -13.17 9.92
N PHE A 314 24.65 -14.37 9.33
CA PHE A 314 23.82 -15.49 9.78
C PHE A 314 24.26 -16.01 11.13
N GLU A 315 25.54 -15.87 11.49
CA GLU A 315 26.02 -16.29 12.81
C GLU A 315 25.33 -15.44 13.89
N THR A 316 25.32 -14.12 13.72
CA THR A 316 24.60 -13.21 14.63
C THR A 316 23.10 -13.54 14.69
N LEU A 317 22.44 -13.83 13.57
CA LEU A 317 21.02 -14.24 13.56
C LEU A 317 20.77 -15.58 14.27
N LEU A 318 21.66 -16.56 14.08
CA LEU A 318 21.55 -17.86 14.72
C LEU A 318 21.81 -17.78 16.23
N THR A 319 22.66 -16.84 16.68
CA THR A 319 22.92 -16.63 18.12
C THR A 319 21.69 -16.11 18.87
N LEU A 320 20.82 -15.31 18.21
CA LEU A 320 19.52 -14.91 18.74
C LEU A 320 18.58 -16.11 18.95
N GLY A 321 18.74 -17.15 18.12
CA GLY A 321 18.04 -18.43 18.21
C GLY A 321 16.51 -18.28 18.26
N LEU A 322 15.86 -19.16 19.02
CA LEU A 322 14.40 -19.15 19.18
C LEU A 322 13.87 -17.89 19.87
N LYS A 323 14.70 -17.21 20.67
CA LYS A 323 14.31 -15.97 21.35
C LYS A 323 14.11 -14.83 20.35
N GLY A 324 15.02 -14.69 19.38
CA GLY A 324 14.87 -13.72 18.29
C GLY A 324 13.61 -13.97 17.46
N LEU A 325 13.35 -15.23 17.08
CA LEU A 325 12.12 -15.57 16.35
C LEU A 325 10.86 -15.27 17.17
N ALA A 326 10.88 -15.55 18.48
CA ALA A 326 9.78 -15.19 19.38
C ALA A 326 9.55 -13.68 19.45
N VAL A 327 10.61 -12.86 19.45
CA VAL A 327 10.50 -11.40 19.36
C VAL A 327 9.74 -11.00 18.10
N VAL A 328 10.12 -11.52 16.93
CA VAL A 328 9.44 -11.20 15.67
C VAL A 328 7.96 -11.60 15.73
N VAL A 329 7.68 -12.83 16.15
CA VAL A 329 6.31 -13.36 16.20
C VAL A 329 5.43 -12.56 17.14
N ILE A 330 5.94 -12.17 18.32
CA ILE A 330 5.16 -11.36 19.26
C ILE A 330 4.96 -9.93 18.72
N ILE A 331 5.97 -9.33 18.10
CA ILE A 331 5.81 -8.01 17.48
C ILE A 331 4.75 -8.06 16.37
N ALA A 332 4.83 -9.05 15.48
CA ALA A 332 3.96 -9.17 14.31
C ALA A 332 2.53 -9.66 14.65
N LEU A 333 2.37 -10.60 15.59
CA LEU A 333 1.07 -11.23 15.88
C LEU A 333 0.42 -10.77 17.20
N VAL A 334 1.10 -9.98 18.02
CA VAL A 334 0.55 -9.45 19.28
C VAL A 334 0.61 -7.93 19.31
N VAL A 335 1.80 -7.33 19.22
CA VAL A 335 1.98 -5.88 19.34
C VAL A 335 1.29 -5.15 18.19
N ARG A 336 1.49 -5.64 16.95
CA ARG A 336 0.92 -5.04 15.74
C ARG A 336 -0.61 -5.15 15.68
N PRO A 337 -1.26 -6.31 15.93
CA PRO A 337 -2.71 -6.34 16.05
C PRO A 337 -3.24 -5.44 17.17
N LEU A 338 -2.58 -5.43 18.34
CA LEU A 338 -3.00 -4.58 19.44
C LEU A 338 -2.97 -3.10 19.06
N LEU A 339 -1.89 -2.61 18.44
CA LEU A 339 -1.78 -1.20 18.06
C LEU A 339 -2.80 -0.82 16.99
N VAL A 340 -3.05 -1.69 16.01
CA VAL A 340 -3.99 -1.39 14.91
C VAL A 340 -5.41 -1.35 15.45
N PHE A 341 -5.85 -2.36 16.19
CA PHE A 341 -7.22 -2.41 16.74
C PHE A 341 -7.49 -1.30 17.77
N LEU A 342 -6.51 -0.91 18.57
CA LEU A 342 -6.68 0.20 19.51
C LEU A 342 -6.73 1.56 18.82
N SER A 343 -5.94 1.75 17.75
CA SER A 343 -5.83 3.02 17.02
C SER A 343 -6.97 3.23 16.01
N THR A 344 -7.53 2.15 15.45
CA THR A 344 -8.58 2.17 14.42
C THR A 344 -9.99 2.01 15.00
N ARG A 345 -10.22 2.33 16.28
CA ARG A 345 -11.57 2.31 16.87
C ARG A 345 -12.51 3.28 16.15
N GLY A 346 -13.63 2.77 15.65
CA GLY A 346 -14.64 3.48 14.87
C GLY A 346 -15.25 2.56 13.79
N GLU A 347 -16.03 3.13 12.88
CA GLU A 347 -16.71 2.40 11.78
C GLU A 347 -15.96 2.52 10.44
N GLN A 348 -14.86 3.28 10.39
CA GLN A 348 -14.14 3.62 9.16
C GLN A 348 -13.45 2.44 8.47
N PHE A 349 -13.11 1.39 9.22
CA PHE A 349 -12.47 0.17 8.72
C PHE A 349 -13.26 -1.04 9.16
N THR A 350 -13.54 -1.95 8.23
CA THR A 350 -14.11 -3.26 8.53
C THR A 350 -13.15 -4.09 9.38
N ARG A 351 -13.67 -5.13 10.04
CA ARG A 351 -12.84 -6.03 10.84
C ARG A 351 -11.75 -6.69 10.00
N ASN A 352 -12.07 -7.06 8.75
CA ASN A 352 -11.13 -7.72 7.85
C ASN A 352 -10.01 -6.78 7.40
N GLU A 353 -10.32 -5.51 7.12
CA GLU A 353 -9.31 -4.49 6.83
C GLU A 353 -8.37 -4.27 8.02
N ARG A 354 -8.89 -4.23 9.25
CA ARG A 354 -8.03 -4.12 10.45
C ARG A 354 -7.12 -5.32 10.61
N VAL A 355 -7.61 -6.53 10.35
CA VAL A 355 -6.78 -7.74 10.38
C VAL A 355 -5.71 -7.67 9.28
N PHE A 356 -6.06 -7.23 8.08
CA PHE A 356 -5.11 -7.05 6.98
C PHE A 356 -4.00 -6.05 7.37
N MET A 357 -4.37 -4.85 7.84
CA MET A 357 -3.42 -3.83 8.31
C MET A 357 -2.55 -4.31 9.49
N SER A 358 -3.07 -5.24 10.29
CA SER A 358 -2.34 -5.85 11.41
C SER A 358 -1.33 -6.90 10.93
N LEU A 359 -1.61 -7.60 9.83
CA LEU A 359 -0.75 -8.65 9.29
C LEU A 359 0.21 -8.14 8.21
N VAL A 360 -0.09 -7.01 7.59
CA VAL A 360 0.71 -6.39 6.53
C VAL A 360 1.17 -5.02 7.03
N GLY A 361 2.29 -5.02 7.73
CA GLY A 361 2.96 -3.82 8.25
C GLY A 361 4.48 -4.03 8.32
N PRO A 362 5.13 -4.38 7.19
CA PRO A 362 6.52 -4.79 7.20
C PRO A 362 7.44 -3.63 7.59
N ARG A 363 8.58 -3.98 8.19
CA ARG A 363 9.57 -2.99 8.60
C ARG A 363 10.39 -2.51 7.41
N GLY A 364 10.59 -1.20 7.36
CA GLY A 364 11.27 -0.52 6.26
C GLY A 364 12.79 -0.65 6.30
N ILE A 365 13.44 0.03 5.36
CA ILE A 365 14.90 0.09 5.23
C ILE A 365 15.56 0.98 6.29
N ILE A 366 14.94 2.12 6.65
CA ILE A 366 15.54 3.14 7.53
C ILE A 366 16.00 2.55 8.88
N PRO A 367 15.24 1.66 9.54
CA PRO A 367 15.70 0.98 10.75
C PRO A 367 17.04 0.26 10.58
N ALA A 368 17.25 -0.44 9.46
CA ALA A 368 18.50 -1.18 9.21
C ALA A 368 19.70 -0.26 9.02
N SER A 369 19.52 0.87 8.32
CA SER A 369 20.59 1.82 8.08
C SER A 369 21.03 2.49 9.39
N VAL A 370 20.07 3.00 10.16
CA VAL A 370 20.33 3.68 11.43
C VAL A 370 20.84 2.68 12.48
N ALA A 371 20.31 1.45 12.53
CA ALA A 371 20.83 0.39 13.39
C ALA A 371 22.31 0.10 13.12
N THR A 372 22.71 0.03 11.85
CA THR A 372 24.10 -0.23 11.47
C THR A 372 25.02 0.90 11.94
N LEU A 373 24.60 2.16 11.80
CA LEU A 373 25.37 3.31 12.29
C LEU A 373 25.56 3.29 13.81
N PHE A 374 24.49 3.06 14.57
CA PHE A 374 24.58 3.00 16.02
C PHE A 374 25.33 1.77 16.52
N ALA A 375 25.23 0.63 15.84
CA ALA A 375 25.99 -0.55 16.19
C ALA A 375 27.50 -0.31 16.05
N ILE A 376 27.93 0.38 14.98
CA ILE A 376 29.34 0.78 14.83
C ILE A 376 29.77 1.69 15.99
N GLN A 377 28.93 2.65 16.39
CA GLN A 377 29.23 3.54 17.50
C GLN A 377 29.31 2.81 18.86
N LEU A 378 28.38 1.88 19.13
CA LEU A 378 28.37 1.05 20.34
C LEU A 378 29.53 0.06 20.42
N GLN A 379 30.14 -0.29 19.27
CA GLN A 379 31.34 -1.13 19.21
C GLN A 379 32.62 -0.35 19.50
N THR A 380 32.58 0.98 19.51
CA THR A 380 33.75 1.80 19.87
C THR A 380 34.05 1.71 21.36
N THR A 381 35.29 2.05 21.75
CA THR A 381 35.72 2.07 23.15
C THR A 381 35.22 3.29 23.95
N GLU A 382 34.59 4.26 23.28
CA GLU A 382 34.09 5.50 23.91
C GLU A 382 32.63 5.32 24.37
N PRO A 383 32.23 5.85 25.54
CA PRO A 383 30.84 5.79 25.99
C PRO A 383 29.89 6.54 25.03
N PRO A 384 28.72 5.98 24.68
CA PRO A 384 28.17 4.72 25.17
C PRO A 384 28.77 3.54 24.38
N SER A 385 29.47 2.64 25.08
CA SER A 385 30.06 1.43 24.51
C SER A 385 29.30 0.22 25.06
N ASN A 386 28.71 -0.57 24.16
CA ASN A 386 28.05 -1.82 24.49
C ASN A 386 28.10 -2.78 23.29
N PRO A 387 29.22 -3.52 23.11
CA PRO A 387 29.38 -4.43 21.98
C PRO A 387 28.31 -5.54 21.91
N GLU A 388 27.88 -6.07 23.07
CA GLU A 388 26.80 -7.06 23.12
C GLU A 388 25.47 -6.46 22.66
N GLY A 389 25.16 -5.24 23.13
CA GLY A 389 24.00 -4.46 22.72
C GLY A 389 24.02 -4.11 21.22
N ALA A 390 25.19 -3.85 20.64
CA ALA A 390 25.36 -3.60 19.21
C ALA A 390 24.96 -4.82 18.37
N ASN A 391 25.40 -6.02 18.77
CA ASN A 391 25.05 -7.26 18.08
C ASN A 391 23.55 -7.56 18.21
N ALA A 392 22.97 -7.36 19.40
CA ALA A 392 21.54 -7.51 19.61
C ALA A 392 20.72 -6.50 18.79
N LEU A 393 21.19 -5.25 18.68
CA LEU A 393 20.56 -4.20 17.88
C LEU A 393 20.50 -4.59 16.40
N VAL A 394 21.65 -4.86 15.78
CA VAL A 394 21.71 -5.25 14.36
C VAL A 394 20.95 -6.54 14.12
N GLY A 395 21.27 -7.59 14.90
CA GLY A 395 20.65 -8.90 14.71
C GLY A 395 19.13 -8.86 14.83
N THR A 396 18.59 -8.15 15.83
CA THR A 396 17.13 -8.07 16.02
C THR A 396 16.46 -7.27 14.92
N VAL A 397 17.01 -6.10 14.56
CA VAL A 397 16.42 -5.24 13.51
C VAL A 397 16.41 -5.96 12.17
N PHE A 398 17.54 -6.56 11.78
CA PHE A 398 17.62 -7.33 10.54
C PHE A 398 16.76 -8.59 10.56
N LEU A 399 16.66 -9.30 11.68
CA LEU A 399 15.78 -10.47 11.80
C LEU A 399 14.31 -10.08 11.60
N VAL A 400 13.86 -9.01 12.25
CA VAL A 400 12.48 -8.50 12.12
C VAL A 400 12.22 -8.07 10.68
N ILE A 401 13.11 -7.28 10.07
CA ILE A 401 12.95 -6.87 8.66
C ILE A 401 12.90 -8.10 7.76
N LEU A 402 13.87 -9.01 7.85
CA LEU A 402 13.94 -10.20 7.00
C LEU A 402 12.66 -11.04 7.09
N VAL A 403 12.22 -11.37 8.31
CA VAL A 403 11.04 -12.21 8.51
C VAL A 403 9.77 -11.48 8.10
N THR A 404 9.56 -10.22 8.51
CA THR A 404 8.34 -9.47 8.15
C THR A 404 8.27 -9.25 6.64
N VAL A 405 9.35 -8.86 5.98
CA VAL A 405 9.34 -8.63 4.52
C VAL A 405 9.14 -9.93 3.74
N VAL A 406 9.80 -11.03 4.14
CA VAL A 406 9.67 -12.32 3.43
C VAL A 406 8.27 -12.90 3.60
N PHE A 407 7.73 -12.91 4.82
CA PHE A 407 6.42 -13.48 5.09
C PHE A 407 5.28 -12.54 4.70
N GLU A 408 5.27 -11.31 5.18
CA GLU A 408 4.19 -10.37 4.90
C GLU A 408 4.21 -9.96 3.43
N GLY A 409 5.38 -9.68 2.84
CA GLY A 409 5.48 -9.34 1.42
C GLY A 409 5.19 -10.54 0.49
N GLY A 410 5.70 -11.73 0.84
CA GLY A 410 5.47 -12.95 0.04
C GLY A 410 4.03 -13.47 0.09
N PHE A 411 3.33 -13.28 1.21
CA PHE A 411 1.95 -13.73 1.41
C PHE A 411 0.90 -12.60 1.37
N ALA A 412 1.28 -11.35 1.11
CA ALA A 412 0.37 -10.20 1.15
C ALA A 412 -0.89 -10.42 0.31
N ARG A 413 -0.72 -10.94 -0.91
CA ARG A 413 -1.84 -11.18 -1.84
C ARG A 413 -2.81 -12.23 -1.29
N GLN A 414 -2.27 -13.35 -0.80
CA GLN A 414 -3.07 -14.45 -0.25
C GLN A 414 -3.80 -14.02 1.03
N ILE A 415 -3.16 -13.19 1.86
CA ILE A 415 -3.80 -12.59 3.05
C ILE A 415 -4.94 -11.67 2.60
N ALA A 416 -4.72 -10.83 1.59
CA ALA A 416 -5.74 -9.91 1.07
C ALA A 416 -6.95 -10.65 0.46
N GLU A 417 -6.70 -11.67 -0.35
CA GLU A 417 -7.74 -12.51 -0.96
C GLU A 417 -8.56 -13.25 0.11
N ARG A 418 -7.89 -13.85 1.11
CA ARG A 418 -8.56 -14.59 2.19
C ARG A 418 -9.41 -13.70 3.08
N LEU A 419 -8.97 -12.46 3.31
CA LEU A 419 -9.71 -11.47 4.11
C LEU A 419 -10.75 -10.69 3.29
N ARG A 420 -10.82 -10.89 1.97
CA ARG A 420 -11.72 -10.17 1.04
C ARG A 420 -11.59 -8.65 1.16
N VAL A 421 -10.36 -8.16 1.31
CA VAL A 421 -10.05 -6.71 1.40
C VAL A 421 -9.62 -6.10 0.06
N ILE A 422 -9.56 -6.94 -0.98
CA ILE A 422 -9.35 -6.50 -2.35
C ILE A 422 -10.68 -5.94 -2.86
N PRO A 423 -10.77 -4.64 -3.23
CA PRO A 423 -12.00 -4.05 -3.71
C PRO A 423 -12.44 -4.72 -5.01
N MET A 424 -13.76 -4.84 -5.21
CA MET A 424 -14.28 -5.31 -6.49
C MET A 424 -13.92 -4.28 -7.56
N ARG A 425 -13.23 -4.71 -8.61
CA ARG A 425 -12.97 -3.84 -9.77
C ARG A 425 -14.13 -3.94 -10.73
N ILE A 426 -14.76 -2.81 -10.99
CA ILE A 426 -15.80 -2.65 -11.99
C ILE A 426 -15.20 -1.84 -13.14
N LEU A 427 -15.13 -2.45 -14.32
CA LEU A 427 -14.69 -1.78 -15.53
C LEU A 427 -15.92 -1.30 -16.31
N ILE A 428 -16.08 0.01 -16.41
CA ILE A 428 -17.11 0.65 -17.24
C ILE A 428 -16.48 1.01 -18.57
N VAL A 429 -17.03 0.51 -19.68
CA VAL A 429 -16.55 0.83 -21.03
C VAL A 429 -17.55 1.79 -21.68
N GLY A 430 -17.10 3.04 -21.88
CA GLY A 430 -17.89 4.20 -22.30
C GLY A 430 -18.11 5.19 -21.16
N GLY A 431 -17.46 6.35 -21.22
CA GLY A 431 -17.54 7.50 -20.31
C GLY A 431 -18.63 8.52 -20.69
N GLY A 432 -19.59 8.14 -21.53
CA GLY A 432 -20.77 8.95 -21.83
C GLY A 432 -21.66 9.19 -20.59
N GLN A 433 -22.84 9.78 -20.80
CA GLN A 433 -23.75 10.14 -19.69
C GLN A 433 -24.11 8.95 -18.78
N VAL A 434 -24.42 7.80 -19.37
CA VAL A 434 -24.77 6.59 -18.62
C VAL A 434 -23.57 6.05 -17.84
N GLY A 435 -22.39 6.00 -18.47
CA GLY A 435 -21.17 5.50 -17.83
C GLY A 435 -20.73 6.36 -16.65
N ARG A 436 -20.78 7.69 -16.78
CA ARG A 436 -20.47 8.61 -15.68
C ARG A 436 -21.49 8.53 -14.54
N ALA A 437 -22.78 8.53 -14.84
CA ALA A 437 -23.80 8.38 -13.81
C ALA A 437 -23.72 7.03 -13.08
N LEU A 438 -23.34 5.97 -13.79
CA LEU A 438 -23.06 4.66 -13.17
C LEU A 438 -21.80 4.70 -12.31
N ALA A 439 -20.73 5.34 -12.78
CA ALA A 439 -19.48 5.49 -12.04
C ALA A 439 -19.72 6.24 -10.72
N GLU A 440 -20.43 7.37 -10.76
CA GLU A 440 -20.78 8.18 -9.60
C GLU A 440 -21.48 7.33 -8.51
N ARG A 441 -22.55 6.61 -8.88
CA ARG A 441 -23.31 5.78 -7.93
C ARG A 441 -22.51 4.63 -7.34
N LEU A 442 -21.55 4.07 -8.10
CA LEU A 442 -20.72 2.97 -7.64
C LEU A 442 -19.58 3.47 -6.75
N GLU A 443 -18.96 4.60 -7.08
CA GLU A 443 -17.94 5.23 -6.23
C GLU A 443 -18.53 5.75 -4.91
N GLU A 444 -19.78 6.23 -4.89
CA GLU A 444 -20.51 6.56 -3.65
C GLU A 444 -20.65 5.36 -2.71
N ARG A 445 -20.69 4.13 -3.27
CA ARG A 445 -20.69 2.87 -2.52
C ARG A 445 -19.28 2.35 -2.23
N GLU A 446 -18.26 3.16 -2.48
CA GLU A 446 -16.85 2.88 -2.25
C GLU A 446 -16.29 1.74 -3.13
N GLU A 447 -16.96 1.41 -4.25
CA GLU A 447 -16.48 0.43 -5.22
C GLU A 447 -15.33 0.99 -6.07
N ASN A 448 -14.42 0.12 -6.53
CA ASN A 448 -13.30 0.54 -7.37
C ASN A 448 -13.71 0.53 -8.84
N VAL A 449 -14.06 1.71 -9.37
CA VAL A 449 -14.52 1.90 -10.74
C VAL A 449 -13.39 2.42 -11.62
N ILE A 450 -13.22 1.79 -12.79
CA ILE A 450 -12.36 2.31 -13.86
C ILE A 450 -13.24 2.55 -15.08
N VAL A 451 -13.15 3.74 -15.67
CA VAL A 451 -13.83 4.08 -16.92
C VAL A 451 -12.83 3.95 -18.07
N LEU A 452 -13.14 3.14 -19.08
CA LEU A 452 -12.40 3.08 -20.34
C LEU A 452 -13.15 3.90 -21.39
N GLU A 453 -12.50 4.94 -21.91
CA GLU A 453 -13.08 5.86 -22.89
C GLU A 453 -12.08 6.12 -24.04
N ASN A 454 -12.58 6.13 -25.27
CA ASN A 454 -11.78 6.33 -26.48
C ASN A 454 -11.82 7.78 -26.98
N ASP A 455 -12.88 8.53 -26.67
CA ASP A 455 -13.02 9.94 -27.04
C ASP A 455 -12.33 10.84 -26.00
N GLU A 456 -11.24 11.50 -26.41
CA GLU A 456 -10.39 12.35 -25.55
C GLU A 456 -11.19 13.45 -24.82
N PRO A 457 -12.06 14.25 -25.48
CA PRO A 457 -12.94 15.20 -24.80
C PRO A 457 -13.82 14.59 -23.71
N ILE A 458 -14.42 13.42 -23.95
CA ILE A 458 -15.26 12.74 -22.94
C ILE A 458 -14.39 12.21 -21.79
N ALA A 459 -13.21 11.67 -22.11
CA ALA A 459 -12.26 11.18 -21.11
C ALA A 459 -11.75 12.31 -20.22
N GLU A 460 -11.40 13.47 -20.78
CA GLU A 460 -11.01 14.67 -20.03
C GLU A 460 -12.13 15.15 -19.12
N GLN A 461 -13.38 15.16 -19.61
CA GLN A 461 -14.53 15.54 -18.80
C GLN A 461 -14.72 14.58 -17.62
N ALA A 462 -14.69 13.27 -17.86
CA ALA A 462 -14.81 12.28 -16.79
C ALA A 462 -13.67 12.36 -15.76
N ARG A 463 -12.43 12.67 -16.19
CA ARG A 463 -11.32 12.94 -15.25
C ARG A 463 -11.54 14.21 -14.44
N ALA A 464 -12.06 15.27 -15.06
CA ALA A 464 -12.40 16.51 -14.38
C ALA A 464 -13.53 16.33 -13.35
N ASP A 465 -14.45 15.39 -13.62
CA ASP A 465 -15.50 14.97 -12.69
C ASP A 465 -14.95 14.08 -11.53
N GLY A 466 -13.67 13.71 -11.56
CA GLY A 466 -12.97 12.98 -10.49
C GLY A 466 -12.79 11.48 -10.73
N PHE A 467 -13.29 10.94 -11.85
CA PHE A 467 -13.26 9.50 -12.12
C PHE A 467 -11.89 9.00 -12.57
N SER A 468 -11.59 7.74 -12.25
CA SER A 468 -10.40 7.04 -12.78
C SER A 468 -10.62 6.62 -14.24
N VAL A 469 -10.11 7.41 -15.19
CA VAL A 469 -10.30 7.17 -16.64
C VAL A 469 -9.03 6.66 -17.32
N ARG A 470 -9.16 5.56 -18.04
CA ARG A 470 -8.17 5.01 -18.98
C ARG A 470 -8.59 5.33 -20.39
N GLU A 471 -7.65 5.84 -21.18
CA GLU A 471 -7.90 6.11 -22.59
C GLU A 471 -7.67 4.86 -23.42
N GLY A 472 -8.60 4.53 -24.30
CA GLY A 472 -8.45 3.44 -25.24
C GLY A 472 -9.77 2.90 -25.79
N ASP A 473 -9.67 2.18 -26.90
CA ASP A 473 -10.80 1.55 -27.56
C ASP A 473 -11.22 0.27 -26.82
N GLY A 474 -12.45 0.24 -26.33
CA GLY A 474 -13.04 -0.94 -25.67
C GLY A 474 -13.11 -2.19 -26.53
N THR A 475 -12.99 -2.05 -27.85
CA THR A 475 -12.94 -3.17 -28.81
C THR A 475 -11.53 -3.75 -28.98
N ASP A 476 -10.49 -3.12 -28.42
CA ASP A 476 -9.13 -3.66 -28.36
C ASP A 476 -8.91 -4.44 -27.05
N THR A 477 -8.52 -5.70 -27.19
CA THR A 477 -8.18 -6.57 -26.05
C THR A 477 -7.00 -6.00 -25.23
N THR A 478 -6.05 -5.32 -25.87
CA THR A 478 -4.90 -4.71 -25.19
C THR A 478 -5.35 -3.52 -24.34
N ALA A 479 -6.25 -2.69 -24.87
CA ALA A 479 -6.83 -1.58 -24.13
C ALA A 479 -7.66 -2.07 -22.93
N LEU A 480 -8.53 -3.07 -23.13
CA LEU A 480 -9.28 -3.71 -22.03
C LEU A 480 -8.34 -4.27 -20.94
N ARG A 481 -7.25 -4.95 -21.34
CA ARG A 481 -6.26 -5.48 -20.40
C ARG A 481 -5.56 -4.36 -19.62
N ASN A 482 -5.11 -3.32 -20.31
CA ASN A 482 -4.46 -2.17 -19.70
C ASN A 482 -5.42 -1.38 -18.78
N ALA A 483 -6.72 -1.39 -19.10
CA ALA A 483 -7.77 -0.83 -18.26
C ALA A 483 -8.12 -1.72 -17.04
N GLY A 484 -7.58 -2.93 -16.98
CA GLY A 484 -7.69 -3.81 -15.81
C GLY A 484 -8.77 -4.89 -15.92
N ALA A 485 -9.27 -5.21 -17.13
CA ALA A 485 -10.25 -6.27 -17.35
C ALA A 485 -9.83 -7.64 -16.78
N ASP A 486 -8.52 -7.95 -16.73
CA ASP A 486 -7.98 -9.19 -16.13
C ASP A 486 -8.34 -9.36 -14.64
N ASN A 487 -8.64 -8.26 -13.94
CA ASN A 487 -8.94 -8.26 -12.51
C ASN A 487 -10.36 -7.72 -12.22
N ALA A 488 -11.18 -7.49 -13.26
CA ALA A 488 -12.51 -6.96 -13.11
C ALA A 488 -13.51 -8.08 -12.78
N LYS A 489 -14.27 -7.92 -11.70
CA LYS A 489 -15.37 -8.84 -11.36
C LYS A 489 -16.57 -8.60 -12.28
N THR A 490 -16.76 -7.32 -12.63
CA THR A 490 -17.84 -6.87 -13.50
C THR A 490 -17.29 -5.99 -14.62
N VAL A 491 -17.71 -6.26 -15.86
CA VAL A 491 -17.51 -5.37 -17.01
C VAL A 491 -18.87 -4.84 -17.45
N ALA A 492 -19.03 -3.53 -17.50
CA ALA A 492 -20.22 -2.85 -17.97
C ALA A 492 -19.94 -2.15 -19.31
N ALA A 493 -20.41 -2.72 -20.42
CA ALA A 493 -20.33 -2.11 -21.75
C ALA A 493 -21.52 -1.16 -21.94
N VAL A 494 -21.28 0.15 -21.82
CA VAL A 494 -22.36 1.18 -21.76
C VAL A 494 -22.19 2.28 -22.80
N THR A 495 -21.48 1.98 -23.89
CA THR A 495 -21.32 2.91 -25.01
C THR A 495 -22.65 3.18 -25.73
N GLY A 496 -22.67 4.19 -26.60
CA GLY A 496 -23.84 4.55 -27.39
C GLY A 496 -24.13 3.62 -28.57
N ASP A 497 -23.33 2.59 -28.79
CA ASP A 497 -23.38 1.71 -29.97
C ASP A 497 -23.49 0.23 -29.56
N ASP A 498 -24.50 -0.46 -30.07
CA ASP A 498 -24.80 -1.84 -29.67
C ASP A 498 -23.77 -2.83 -30.22
N ASP A 499 -23.28 -2.63 -31.44
CA ASP A 499 -22.26 -3.48 -32.05
C ASP A 499 -20.95 -3.41 -31.24
N THR A 500 -20.58 -2.21 -30.82
CA THR A 500 -19.45 -1.94 -29.92
C THR A 500 -19.65 -2.64 -28.58
N ASN A 501 -20.82 -2.48 -27.95
CA ASN A 501 -21.13 -3.12 -26.68
C ASN A 501 -21.11 -4.65 -26.77
N LEU A 502 -21.57 -5.22 -27.89
CA LEU A 502 -21.58 -6.66 -28.13
C LEU A 502 -20.16 -7.20 -28.27
N LEU A 503 -19.31 -6.50 -29.03
CA LEU A 503 -17.90 -6.87 -29.19
C LEU A 503 -17.13 -6.76 -27.86
N ILE A 504 -17.33 -5.67 -27.10
CA ILE A 504 -16.75 -5.52 -25.75
C ILE A 504 -17.17 -6.70 -24.87
N ALA A 505 -18.47 -7.03 -24.86
CA ALA A 505 -19.01 -8.10 -24.03
C ALA A 505 -18.44 -9.47 -24.42
N GLN A 506 -18.32 -9.74 -25.72
CA GLN A 506 -17.72 -10.97 -26.26
C GLN A 506 -16.23 -11.07 -25.89
N LEU A 507 -15.47 -9.98 -26.01
CA LEU A 507 -14.06 -9.94 -25.61
C LEU A 507 -13.92 -10.16 -24.11
N ALA A 508 -14.71 -9.46 -23.29
CA ALA A 508 -14.78 -9.62 -21.84
C ALA A 508 -15.01 -11.09 -21.45
N LYS A 509 -16.05 -11.73 -22.01
CA LYS A 509 -16.38 -13.15 -21.75
C LYS A 509 -15.34 -14.14 -22.24
N SER A 510 -14.71 -13.89 -23.39
CA SER A 510 -13.87 -14.89 -24.06
C SER A 510 -12.39 -14.78 -23.71
N LYS A 511 -11.92 -13.61 -23.26
CA LYS A 511 -10.49 -13.34 -23.02
C LYS A 511 -10.15 -13.06 -21.56
N PHE A 512 -11.13 -12.78 -20.71
CA PHE A 512 -10.94 -12.36 -19.32
C PHE A 512 -11.79 -13.21 -18.37
N ASP A 513 -11.37 -13.31 -17.11
CA ASP A 513 -12.05 -14.08 -16.06
C ASP A 513 -13.06 -13.20 -15.31
N VAL A 514 -14.06 -12.70 -16.04
CA VAL A 514 -15.07 -11.78 -15.52
C VAL A 514 -16.31 -12.56 -15.08
N GLU A 515 -16.73 -12.40 -13.83
CA GLU A 515 -17.92 -13.09 -13.30
C GLU A 515 -19.21 -12.61 -13.97
N THR A 516 -19.35 -11.28 -14.11
CA THR A 516 -20.56 -10.66 -14.66
C THR A 516 -20.22 -9.68 -15.79
N VAL A 517 -20.82 -9.87 -16.95
CA VAL A 517 -20.76 -8.88 -18.04
C VAL A 517 -22.16 -8.31 -18.21
N ILE A 518 -22.25 -6.97 -18.16
CA ILE A 518 -23.48 -6.22 -18.35
C ILE A 518 -23.31 -5.38 -19.61
N ALA A 519 -24.30 -5.38 -20.49
CA ALA A 519 -24.30 -4.56 -21.69
C ALA A 519 -25.55 -3.69 -21.76
N ARG A 520 -25.36 -2.41 -22.08
CA ARG A 520 -26.42 -1.51 -22.48
C ARG A 520 -26.85 -1.86 -23.90
N VAL A 521 -28.14 -2.06 -24.08
CA VAL A 521 -28.77 -2.31 -25.38
C VAL A 521 -29.60 -1.09 -25.74
N ASN A 522 -29.32 -0.44 -26.86
CA ASN A 522 -30.03 0.75 -27.32
C ASN A 522 -31.23 0.34 -28.19
N ASP A 523 -31.05 -0.63 -29.07
CA ASP A 523 -32.12 -1.24 -29.86
C ASP A 523 -32.58 -2.55 -29.21
N PRO A 524 -33.82 -2.63 -28.68
CA PRO A 524 -34.34 -3.84 -28.06
C PRO A 524 -34.24 -5.09 -28.93
N ASP A 525 -34.27 -4.94 -30.26
CA ASP A 525 -34.18 -6.07 -31.20
C ASP A 525 -32.80 -6.76 -31.15
N ASN A 526 -31.77 -6.07 -30.63
CA ASN A 526 -30.43 -6.62 -30.47
C ASN A 526 -30.26 -7.43 -29.17
N ALA A 527 -31.20 -7.39 -28.22
CA ALA A 527 -31.03 -7.97 -26.89
C ALA A 527 -30.74 -9.48 -26.90
N ASP A 528 -31.41 -10.23 -27.78
CA ASP A 528 -31.25 -11.68 -27.91
C ASP A 528 -29.78 -12.08 -28.20
N ALA A 529 -29.07 -11.29 -29.02
CA ALA A 529 -27.68 -11.57 -29.37
C ALA A 529 -26.72 -11.48 -28.17
N PHE A 530 -27.01 -10.61 -27.21
CA PHE A 530 -26.24 -10.51 -25.97
C PHE A 530 -26.58 -11.66 -25.01
N GLU A 531 -27.86 -12.02 -24.90
CA GLU A 531 -28.30 -13.11 -24.03
C GLU A 531 -27.73 -14.47 -24.45
N GLU A 532 -27.61 -14.72 -25.77
CA GLU A 532 -26.95 -15.93 -26.30
C GLU A 532 -25.46 -16.02 -25.90
N LEU A 533 -24.80 -14.88 -25.65
CA LEU A 533 -23.42 -14.83 -25.13
C LEU A 533 -23.35 -14.96 -23.60
N GLY A 534 -24.50 -15.12 -22.92
CA GLY A 534 -24.59 -15.14 -21.46
C GLY A 534 -24.24 -13.79 -20.83
N VAL A 535 -24.57 -12.70 -21.53
CA VAL A 535 -24.37 -11.31 -21.09
C VAL A 535 -25.69 -10.80 -20.53
N LYS A 536 -25.66 -10.12 -19.38
CA LYS A 536 -26.84 -9.47 -18.81
C LYS A 536 -27.11 -8.18 -19.58
N THR A 537 -28.33 -8.00 -20.07
CA THR A 537 -28.70 -6.83 -20.88
C THR A 537 -29.49 -5.82 -20.06
N VAL A 538 -29.28 -4.54 -20.38
CA VAL A 538 -30.14 -3.44 -19.91
C VAL A 538 -30.58 -2.67 -21.14
N SER A 539 -31.84 -2.84 -21.53
CA SER A 539 -32.43 -2.05 -22.62
C SER A 539 -32.63 -0.61 -22.17
N SER A 540 -32.03 0.34 -22.86
CA SER A 540 -32.13 1.77 -22.57
C SER A 540 -33.58 2.25 -22.68
N THR A 541 -34.28 1.75 -23.71
CA THR A 541 -35.68 2.08 -23.99
C THR A 541 -36.58 1.54 -22.88
N MET A 542 -36.43 0.27 -22.50
CA MET A 542 -37.25 -0.31 -21.42
C MET A 542 -36.90 0.25 -20.05
N ALA A 543 -35.62 0.50 -19.75
CA ALA A 543 -35.20 1.10 -18.49
C ALA A 543 -35.81 2.51 -18.33
N THR A 544 -35.83 3.30 -19.41
CA THR A 544 -36.48 4.62 -19.41
C THR A 544 -38.00 4.48 -19.26
N ALA A 545 -38.61 3.56 -20.00
CA ALA A 545 -40.06 3.31 -19.90
C ALA A 545 -40.46 2.86 -18.50
N TRP A 546 -39.70 1.96 -17.86
CA TRP A 546 -39.90 1.56 -16.47
C TRP A 546 -39.69 2.69 -15.49
N GLY A 547 -38.69 3.56 -15.71
CA GLY A 547 -38.51 4.76 -14.91
C GLY A 547 -39.74 5.66 -14.96
N ILE A 548 -40.26 5.94 -16.16
CA ILE A 548 -41.46 6.76 -16.36
C ILE A 548 -42.71 6.06 -15.82
N ASP A 549 -42.89 4.77 -16.07
CA ASP A 549 -44.00 3.97 -15.55
C ASP A 549 -44.02 4.01 -14.03
N ASN A 550 -42.87 3.84 -13.39
CA ASN A 550 -42.75 3.96 -11.94
C ASN A 550 -43.08 5.38 -11.46
N MET A 551 -42.73 6.44 -12.20
CA MET A 551 -43.14 7.80 -11.83
C MET A 551 -44.64 8.05 -12.02
N ILE A 552 -45.30 7.37 -12.97
CA ILE A 552 -46.74 7.53 -13.24
C ILE A 552 -47.57 6.70 -12.26
N GLU A 553 -47.30 5.39 -12.20
CA GLU A 553 -48.08 4.42 -11.42
C GLU A 553 -47.69 4.43 -9.94
N ARG A 554 -46.42 4.77 -9.64
CA ARG A 554 -45.83 4.63 -8.31
C ARG A 554 -44.98 5.86 -7.91
N PRO A 555 -45.46 7.11 -8.07
CA PRO A 555 -44.66 8.32 -7.90
C PRO A 555 -43.97 8.40 -6.52
N ALA A 556 -44.64 7.97 -5.46
CA ALA A 556 -44.06 7.95 -4.12
C ALA A 556 -42.86 7.00 -4.01
N LEU A 557 -42.95 5.78 -4.58
CA LEU A 557 -41.84 4.82 -4.59
C LEU A 557 -40.72 5.30 -5.52
N SER A 558 -41.06 5.85 -6.68
CA SER A 558 -40.07 6.35 -7.63
C SER A 558 -39.28 7.53 -7.08
N ASN A 559 -39.94 8.48 -6.39
CA ASN A 559 -39.25 9.60 -5.74
C ASN A 559 -38.37 9.09 -4.59
N TRP A 560 -38.88 8.13 -3.80
CA TRP A 560 -38.15 7.52 -2.70
C TRP A 560 -36.89 6.76 -3.16
N MET A 561 -36.90 6.17 -4.37
CA MET A 561 -35.74 5.49 -4.96
C MET A 561 -34.76 6.43 -5.70
N THR A 562 -35.22 7.59 -6.19
CA THR A 562 -34.42 8.45 -7.09
C THR A 562 -33.95 9.78 -6.49
N GLU A 563 -34.50 10.23 -5.35
CA GLU A 563 -34.02 11.45 -4.69
C GLU A 563 -32.62 11.27 -4.09
N LEU A 564 -31.66 12.02 -4.65
CA LEU A 564 -30.31 12.17 -4.13
C LEU A 564 -30.37 12.95 -2.80
N GLY A 565 -30.16 12.27 -1.67
CA GLY A 565 -30.08 12.94 -0.35
C GLY A 565 -30.70 12.26 0.87
N ARG A 566 -31.13 10.98 0.79
CA ARG A 566 -31.72 10.06 1.83
C ARG A 566 -33.24 9.88 1.70
N SER A 567 -33.78 8.66 1.82
CA SER A 567 -33.92 7.92 3.10
C SER A 567 -34.40 6.46 2.90
N GLY A 568 -34.13 5.86 1.75
CA GLY A 568 -34.68 4.56 1.38
C GLY A 568 -33.71 3.66 0.66
N ASP A 569 -33.69 2.37 1.01
CA ASP A 569 -32.93 1.36 0.28
C ASP A 569 -33.77 0.11 -0.02
N VAL A 570 -33.43 -0.56 -1.12
CA VAL A 570 -34.03 -1.83 -1.54
C VAL A 570 -32.89 -2.78 -1.90
N GLN A 571 -32.73 -3.84 -1.11
CA GLN A 571 -31.64 -4.78 -1.25
C GLN A 571 -32.18 -6.20 -1.34
N GLU A 572 -31.62 -6.99 -2.24
CA GLU A 572 -31.86 -8.43 -2.31
C GLU A 572 -30.70 -9.16 -1.65
N ILE A 573 -31.00 -10.04 -0.68
CA ILE A 573 -29.98 -10.77 0.07
C ILE A 573 -30.37 -12.24 0.24
N GLU A 574 -29.37 -13.11 0.18
CA GLU A 574 -29.54 -14.55 0.45
C GLU A 574 -29.61 -14.82 1.96
N VAL A 575 -30.57 -15.63 2.39
CA VAL A 575 -30.73 -16.03 3.79
C VAL A 575 -29.70 -17.10 4.14
N THR A 576 -28.69 -16.71 4.91
CA THR A 576 -27.63 -17.63 5.39
C THR A 576 -27.63 -17.79 6.92
N ALA A 577 -28.41 -16.98 7.64
CA ALA A 577 -28.58 -17.12 9.07
C ALA A 577 -29.38 -18.38 9.45
N GLU A 578 -28.71 -19.43 9.92
CA GLU A 578 -29.36 -20.68 10.36
C GLU A 578 -30.46 -20.46 11.42
N LYS A 579 -30.31 -19.43 12.25
CA LYS A 579 -31.27 -19.02 13.30
C LYS A 579 -32.60 -18.47 12.76
N LEU A 580 -32.67 -18.08 11.49
CA LEU A 580 -33.88 -17.60 10.83
C LEU A 580 -34.57 -18.69 10.00
N VAL A 581 -33.86 -19.79 9.72
CA VAL A 581 -34.38 -20.91 8.94
C VAL A 581 -35.49 -21.63 9.73
N GLY A 582 -36.62 -21.89 9.06
CA GLY A 582 -37.81 -22.51 9.65
C GLY A 582 -38.65 -21.57 10.52
N ARG A 583 -38.33 -20.26 10.55
CA ARG A 583 -39.17 -19.24 11.19
C ARG A 583 -40.08 -18.58 10.17
N THR A 584 -41.23 -18.13 10.65
CA THR A 584 -42.19 -17.42 9.81
C THR A 584 -41.81 -15.96 9.64
N ILE A 585 -42.25 -15.32 8.55
CA ILE A 585 -42.04 -13.87 8.36
C ILE A 585 -42.59 -13.06 9.53
N ALA A 586 -43.73 -13.44 10.13
CA ALA A 586 -44.27 -12.75 11.31
C ALA A 586 -43.33 -12.83 12.52
N ASP A 587 -42.63 -13.95 12.70
CA ASP A 587 -41.66 -14.10 13.79
C ASP A 587 -40.41 -13.25 13.55
N ILE A 588 -40.05 -13.03 12.28
CA ILE A 588 -38.87 -12.27 11.85
C ILE A 588 -39.16 -10.77 11.88
N ASP A 589 -40.37 -10.37 11.51
CA ASP A 589 -40.85 -8.98 11.55
C ASP A 589 -40.74 -8.37 12.96
N ALA A 590 -40.92 -9.20 14.00
CA ALA A 590 -40.74 -8.80 15.39
C ALA A 590 -39.27 -8.61 15.81
N GLU A 591 -38.31 -9.10 15.02
CA GLU A 591 -36.88 -9.06 15.30
C GLU A 591 -36.09 -8.16 14.35
N ILE A 592 -36.62 -7.81 13.17
CA ILE A 592 -35.99 -6.83 12.28
C ILE A 592 -36.36 -5.40 12.72
N PRO A 593 -35.57 -4.38 12.36
CA PRO A 593 -35.85 -3.00 12.76
C PRO A 593 -37.22 -2.52 12.27
N ASN A 594 -37.91 -1.69 13.07
CA ASN A 594 -39.30 -1.23 12.82
C ASN A 594 -39.50 -0.40 11.53
N GLU A 595 -38.46 -0.16 10.75
CA GLU A 595 -38.46 0.67 9.53
C GLU A 595 -38.11 -0.15 8.28
N VAL A 596 -38.34 -1.46 8.34
CA VAL A 596 -38.00 -2.44 7.30
C VAL A 596 -39.21 -3.30 6.98
N LEU A 597 -39.36 -3.64 5.70
CA LEU A 597 -40.35 -4.56 5.18
C LEU A 597 -39.65 -5.64 4.35
N ILE A 598 -39.95 -6.91 4.63
CA ILE A 598 -39.61 -8.00 3.71
C ILE A 598 -40.69 -8.02 2.61
N ALA A 599 -40.34 -7.49 1.45
CA ALA A 599 -41.28 -7.25 0.36
C ALA A 599 -41.51 -8.50 -0.51
N LEU A 600 -40.44 -9.27 -0.76
CA LEU A 600 -40.44 -10.46 -1.62
C LEU A 600 -39.57 -11.55 -1.03
N VAL A 601 -39.94 -12.80 -1.31
CA VAL A 601 -39.09 -13.98 -1.13
C VAL A 601 -39.01 -14.69 -2.47
N ASP A 602 -37.80 -14.91 -2.97
CA ASP A 602 -37.51 -15.76 -4.12
C ASP A 602 -36.97 -17.11 -3.65
N ARG A 603 -37.65 -18.18 -4.05
CA ARG A 603 -37.21 -19.55 -3.82
C ARG A 603 -37.08 -20.27 -5.17
N GLY A 604 -35.84 -20.50 -5.59
CA GLY A 604 -35.57 -21.22 -6.83
C GLY A 604 -36.02 -20.48 -8.10
N GLY A 605 -36.07 -19.15 -8.08
CA GLY A 605 -36.47 -18.30 -9.21
C GLY A 605 -37.96 -17.97 -9.27
N GLU A 606 -38.77 -18.44 -8.30
CA GLU A 606 -40.14 -17.98 -8.12
C GLU A 606 -40.21 -16.94 -6.99
N SER A 607 -40.39 -15.68 -7.37
CA SER A 607 -40.58 -14.57 -6.43
C SER A 607 -42.05 -14.42 -6.02
N THR A 608 -42.29 -14.36 -4.71
CA THR A 608 -43.63 -14.19 -4.12
C THR A 608 -43.65 -13.13 -3.04
N VAL A 609 -44.81 -12.48 -2.83
CA VAL A 609 -45.03 -11.63 -1.66
C VAL A 609 -45.35 -12.54 -0.48
N PRO A 610 -44.49 -12.64 0.54
CA PRO A 610 -44.69 -13.59 1.62
C PRO A 610 -45.86 -13.16 2.51
N ARG A 611 -46.56 -14.15 3.07
CA ARG A 611 -47.53 -13.93 4.15
C ARG A 611 -46.82 -14.08 5.50
N GLY A 612 -47.45 -13.61 6.57
CA GLY A 612 -46.88 -13.72 7.92
C GLY A 612 -46.56 -15.16 8.35
N ASP A 613 -47.24 -16.16 7.80
CA ASP A 613 -47.02 -17.60 8.03
C ASP A 613 -45.99 -18.24 7.08
N PHE A 614 -45.39 -17.48 6.16
CA PHE A 614 -44.38 -17.99 5.24
C PHE A 614 -43.09 -18.34 5.99
N GLU A 615 -42.65 -19.59 5.92
CA GLU A 615 -41.42 -20.06 6.56
C GLU A 615 -40.20 -19.87 5.63
N LEU A 616 -39.16 -19.20 6.13
CA LEU A 616 -37.90 -19.03 5.40
C LEU A 616 -37.07 -20.31 5.40
N GLU A 617 -36.46 -20.61 4.25
CA GLU A 617 -35.50 -21.69 4.08
C GLU A 617 -34.09 -21.14 3.88
N TYR A 618 -33.08 -21.97 4.16
CA TYR A 618 -31.69 -21.62 3.89
C TYR A 618 -31.49 -21.46 2.38
N GLY A 619 -30.92 -20.33 1.94
CA GLY A 619 -30.69 -20.03 0.54
C GLY A 619 -31.85 -19.34 -0.20
N ASP A 620 -32.97 -19.06 0.48
CA ASP A 620 -33.98 -18.13 -0.05
C ASP A 620 -33.35 -16.75 -0.30
N ARG A 621 -33.75 -16.04 -1.34
CA ARG A 621 -33.39 -14.61 -1.49
C ARG A 621 -34.55 -13.76 -1.04
N ILE A 622 -34.31 -12.84 -0.13
CA ILE A 622 -35.34 -11.90 0.33
C ILE A 622 -35.04 -10.49 -0.15
N THR A 623 -36.08 -9.79 -0.60
CA THR A 623 -35.99 -8.36 -0.92
C THR A 623 -36.45 -7.55 0.28
N ILE A 624 -35.53 -6.78 0.84
CA ILE A 624 -35.72 -5.94 2.01
C ILE A 624 -35.89 -4.49 1.55
N LEU A 625 -36.95 -3.81 2.00
CA LEU A 625 -37.26 -2.42 1.68
C LEU A 625 -37.41 -1.61 2.97
N GLY A 626 -36.69 -0.51 3.13
CA GLY A 626 -36.75 0.29 4.35
C GLY A 626 -35.82 1.49 4.38
N GLN A 627 -35.68 2.11 5.55
CA GLN A 627 -34.67 3.16 5.77
C GLN A 627 -33.27 2.56 5.61
N THR A 628 -32.34 3.27 4.94
CA THR A 628 -31.00 2.74 4.61
C THR A 628 -30.28 2.11 5.82
N GLU A 629 -30.21 2.82 6.95
CA GLU A 629 -29.56 2.32 8.18
C GLU A 629 -30.25 1.05 8.73
N ALA A 630 -31.57 0.97 8.57
CA ALA A 630 -32.37 -0.14 9.05
C ALA A 630 -32.27 -1.37 8.11
N VAL A 631 -32.14 -1.13 6.80
CA VAL A 631 -31.89 -2.17 5.79
C VAL A 631 -30.52 -2.80 6.02
N ASP A 632 -29.48 -1.99 6.27
CA ASP A 632 -28.13 -2.50 6.59
C ASP A 632 -28.15 -3.39 7.84
N GLU A 633 -28.82 -2.96 8.91
CA GLU A 633 -28.96 -3.76 10.14
C GLU A 633 -29.75 -5.07 9.88
N ALA A 634 -30.79 -5.02 9.04
CA ALA A 634 -31.57 -6.20 8.68
C ALA A 634 -30.72 -7.20 7.85
N ILE A 635 -29.91 -6.70 6.92
CA ILE A 635 -28.98 -7.53 6.11
C ILE A 635 -28.01 -8.27 7.04
N ASP A 636 -27.40 -7.59 8.01
CA ASP A 636 -26.48 -8.21 8.96
C ASP A 636 -27.12 -9.35 9.79
N ARG A 637 -28.43 -9.24 10.05
CA ARG A 637 -29.17 -10.28 10.79
C ARG A 637 -29.52 -11.48 9.91
N VAL A 638 -29.83 -11.24 8.64
CA VAL A 638 -30.30 -12.25 7.67
C VAL A 638 -29.13 -12.98 7.01
N HIS A 639 -28.05 -12.26 6.75
CA HIS A 639 -26.82 -12.77 6.18
C HIS A 639 -25.61 -12.36 7.04
N PRO A 640 -25.48 -12.89 8.27
CA PRO A 640 -24.36 -12.56 9.14
C PRO A 640 -23.04 -12.91 8.45
N HIS A 641 -22.18 -11.91 8.30
CA HIS A 641 -20.82 -12.11 7.80
C HIS A 641 -20.03 -12.98 8.81
N VAL A 642 -19.84 -14.26 8.49
CA VAL A 642 -18.99 -15.20 9.26
C VAL A 642 -17.52 -14.87 9.07
#